data_AF-A0A1I1JNX0-F1
#
_entry.id   AF-A0A1I1JNX0-F1
#
_cell.length_a   1.000
_cell.length_b   1.000
_cell.length_c   1.000
_cell.angle_alpha   90.00
_cell.angle_beta   90.00
_cell.angle_gamma   90.00
#
_symmetry.space_group_name_H-M   'P 1'
#
loop_
_entity.id
_entity.type
_entity.pdbx_description
1 polymer ?
#
loop_
_entity_poly.entity_id
_entity_poly.type
_entity_poly.pdbx_seq_one_letter_code
_entity_poly.pdbx_strand_id
1 'polypeptide(L)'
;MIRRGDDRAVTVQIGAILLLAILFSALAIYQVNGVPAENQVIENEHNRQVQGEMSELRNAIKNVGAPGEPERASASVTLGTSYPTRTFLTNPPDPSGTLETTDAGTVRVDNATVDGAYSGDADALVGTSYETRTVVYEPSYNEYRNAPRTRIEHGYMFNEFDDAVIDRTKQPLIDGDQITIVLVEGNLSTSARETTTVDAKLLDGPTDPVDIEPDGGNITVTVPTASPAAWNETIGTTFDDGQNRSRVTAYADGSLMIELANDSDADYRLRMARVGVGDASSDGTDEFDISDARFDETESSGAYDVQWNRTRTDNDDDRVSCSADGCTVTVADKYDRVPTVVETVPSIDGATIEYAVSDDGTAAFPSGPGTIQDGEHTAELEARSNGTITAYASSGGTGDRLDVTVRIESGGSGLPEGRVAYHDENGNGAYDDGEPTYSESDLESLDVAGSLIVAKDAFSATGMDVSARTLTVEDGVQLSAESSGIQLTTTSGELRVGGTLNTTAGSGESVTLDAAGRTTLSDGTVRSGGDISVSSVGVIVADEAAFDGTAASDGSISIFGDDAVSMRRATVTTQGEITTAAGTSLDASAAGFESTGDGRTVALESSGDMTLDRTAIDVGTGGTMSGDLNQGSNTLYVDGAEFRQNGDPGTFDYSPNGVDVNGEPAVGSTN
;
A
#
# COMPACT_ATOMS: atom_id res chain seq x y z
N MET A 1 -12.11 -80.24 -52.35
CA MET A 1 -12.18 -78.87 -52.91
C MET A 1 -13.62 -78.39 -52.71
N ILE A 2 -13.98 -77.27 -52.08
CA ILE A 2 -13.30 -76.01 -51.70
C ILE A 2 -14.04 -75.42 -50.48
N ARG A 3 -13.30 -74.92 -49.47
CA ARG A 3 -13.80 -73.99 -48.44
C ARG A 3 -13.94 -72.59 -49.07
N ARG A 4 -15.10 -71.95 -48.96
CA ARG A 4 -15.33 -70.50 -49.10
C ARG A 4 -15.97 -70.09 -47.76
N GLY A 5 -15.54 -69.09 -47.01
CA GLY A 5 -14.57 -68.01 -47.18
C GLY A 5 -15.00 -66.97 -46.14
N ASP A 6 -14.27 -66.89 -45.05
CA ASP A 6 -14.61 -66.14 -43.82
C ASP A 6 -14.05 -64.70 -43.90
N ASP A 7 -14.23 -64.03 -45.05
CA ASP A 7 -13.50 -62.79 -45.40
C ASP A 7 -14.25 -61.48 -45.06
N ARG A 8 -15.36 -61.54 -44.31
CA ARG A 8 -16.23 -60.37 -44.06
C ARG A 8 -15.94 -59.63 -42.75
N ALA A 9 -15.08 -60.16 -41.88
CA ALA A 9 -14.64 -59.47 -40.66
C ALA A 9 -13.35 -58.65 -40.85
N VAL A 10 -12.60 -58.88 -41.93
CA VAL A 10 -11.26 -58.31 -42.15
C VAL A 10 -11.33 -56.85 -42.62
N THR A 11 -12.33 -56.46 -43.40
CA THR A 11 -12.44 -55.10 -43.96
C THR A 11 -12.81 -54.05 -42.90
N VAL A 12 -13.65 -54.41 -41.94
CA VAL A 12 -14.02 -53.52 -40.81
C VAL A 12 -12.83 -53.33 -39.88
N GLN A 13 -12.07 -54.39 -39.61
CA GLN A 13 -10.84 -54.32 -38.82
C GLN A 13 -9.76 -53.47 -39.50
N ILE A 14 -9.55 -53.63 -40.81
CA ILE A 14 -8.61 -52.79 -41.57
C ILE A 14 -9.05 -51.31 -41.52
N GLY A 15 -10.34 -51.03 -41.69
CA GLY A 15 -10.88 -49.68 -41.58
C GLY A 15 -10.65 -49.06 -40.19
N ALA A 16 -10.90 -49.83 -39.12
CA ALA A 16 -10.68 -49.37 -37.75
C ALA A 16 -9.18 -49.13 -37.44
N ILE A 17 -8.29 -50.01 -37.90
CA ILE A 17 -6.84 -49.83 -37.75
C ILE A 17 -6.35 -48.60 -38.51
N LEU A 18 -6.87 -48.35 -39.72
CA LEU A 18 -6.51 -47.17 -40.51
C LEU A 18 -7.01 -45.87 -39.86
N LEU A 19 -8.25 -45.84 -39.35
CA LEU A 19 -8.76 -44.67 -38.62
C LEU A 19 -7.95 -44.41 -37.34
N LEU A 20 -7.60 -45.47 -36.61
CA LEU A 20 -6.75 -45.37 -35.43
C LEU A 20 -5.35 -44.85 -35.78
N ALA A 21 -4.76 -45.34 -36.88
CA ALA A 21 -3.45 -44.87 -37.36
C ALA A 21 -3.49 -43.39 -37.78
N ILE A 22 -4.57 -42.94 -38.42
CA ILE A 22 -4.78 -41.53 -38.76
C ILE A 22 -4.92 -40.69 -37.49
N LEU A 23 -5.68 -41.15 -36.51
CA LEU A 23 -5.85 -40.45 -35.23
C LEU A 23 -4.51 -40.29 -34.49
N PHE A 24 -3.72 -41.36 -34.36
CA PHE A 24 -2.39 -41.27 -33.72
C PHE A 24 -1.42 -40.40 -34.53
N SER A 25 -1.52 -40.42 -35.86
CA SER A 25 -0.71 -39.54 -36.71
C SER A 25 -1.09 -38.07 -36.51
N ALA A 26 -2.39 -37.76 -36.43
CA ALA A 26 -2.87 -36.42 -36.13
C ALA A 26 -2.45 -35.96 -34.73
N LEU A 27 -2.53 -36.84 -33.74
CA LEU A 27 -2.07 -36.56 -32.37
C LEU A 27 -0.56 -36.31 -32.32
N ALA A 28 0.23 -37.09 -33.07
CA ALA A 28 1.68 -36.87 -33.17
C ALA A 28 2.02 -35.53 -33.84
N ILE A 29 1.30 -35.15 -34.90
CA ILE A 29 1.47 -33.84 -35.55
C ILE A 29 1.10 -32.71 -34.58
N TYR A 30 0.02 -32.88 -33.81
CA TYR A 30 -0.40 -31.92 -32.79
C TYR A 30 0.63 -31.80 -31.65
N GLN A 31 1.20 -32.91 -31.19
CA GLN A 31 2.24 -32.93 -30.16
C GLN A 31 3.52 -32.19 -30.60
N VAL A 32 3.84 -32.19 -31.90
CA VAL A 32 5.05 -31.56 -32.44
C VAL A 32 4.86 -30.08 -32.76
N ASN A 33 3.63 -29.62 -33.02
CA ASN A 33 3.39 -28.24 -33.47
C ASN A 33 2.38 -27.48 -32.60
N GLY A 34 1.29 -28.12 -32.17
CA GLY A 34 0.23 -27.49 -31.38
C GLY A 34 0.64 -27.29 -29.92
N VAL A 35 1.14 -28.34 -29.25
CA VAL A 35 1.57 -28.25 -27.85
C VAL A 35 2.69 -27.21 -27.65
N PRO A 36 3.77 -27.19 -28.47
CA PRO A 36 4.78 -26.14 -28.38
C PRO A 36 4.22 -24.72 -28.55
N ALA A 37 3.34 -24.51 -29.53
CA ALA A 37 2.75 -23.20 -29.78
C ALA A 37 1.87 -22.71 -28.61
N GLU A 38 1.08 -23.60 -28.01
CA GLU A 38 0.27 -23.25 -26.84
C GLU A 38 1.15 -22.97 -25.61
N ASN A 39 2.19 -23.76 -25.39
CA ASN A 39 3.13 -23.55 -24.29
C ASN A 39 3.92 -22.24 -24.46
N GLN A 40 4.29 -21.88 -25.70
CA GLN A 40 4.92 -20.60 -26.02
C GLN A 40 4.04 -19.41 -25.64
N VAL A 41 2.70 -19.51 -25.79
CA VAL A 41 1.76 -18.44 -25.36
C VAL A 41 1.79 -18.28 -23.85
N ILE A 42 1.77 -19.38 -23.10
CA ILE A 42 1.83 -19.36 -21.62
C ILE A 42 3.15 -18.73 -21.15
N GLU A 43 4.28 -19.12 -21.75
CA GLU A 43 5.59 -18.58 -21.42
C GLU A 43 5.73 -17.09 -21.79
N ASN A 44 5.13 -16.66 -22.90
CA ASN A 44 5.10 -15.24 -23.27
C ASN A 44 4.28 -14.40 -22.27
N GLU A 45 3.14 -14.93 -21.82
CA GLU A 45 2.29 -14.25 -20.84
C GLU A 45 2.99 -14.14 -19.49
N HIS A 46 3.60 -15.24 -19.03
CA HIS A 46 4.44 -15.23 -17.83
C HIS A 46 5.58 -14.20 -17.94
N ASN A 47 6.25 -14.12 -19.09
CA ASN A 47 7.30 -13.13 -19.31
C ASN A 47 6.81 -11.69 -19.18
N ARG A 48 5.56 -11.39 -19.57
CA ARG A 48 4.96 -10.05 -19.40
C ARG A 48 4.62 -9.78 -17.93
N GLN A 49 4.10 -10.78 -17.23
CA GLN A 49 3.83 -10.70 -15.80
C GLN A 49 5.10 -10.37 -15.02
N VAL A 50 6.18 -11.13 -15.23
CA VAL A 50 7.46 -10.90 -14.53
C VAL A 50 8.04 -9.52 -14.82
N GLN A 51 7.82 -8.97 -16.02
CA GLN A 51 8.25 -7.61 -16.32
C GLN A 51 7.47 -6.54 -15.53
N GLY A 52 6.22 -6.80 -15.14
CA GLY A 52 5.50 -5.94 -14.20
C GLY A 52 6.09 -6.05 -12.80
N GLU A 53 6.24 -7.28 -12.31
CA GLU A 53 6.78 -7.59 -10.98
C GLU A 53 8.23 -7.10 -10.78
N MET A 54 9.06 -7.16 -11.83
CA MET A 54 10.41 -6.59 -11.80
C MET A 54 10.39 -5.06 -11.76
N SER A 55 9.35 -4.41 -12.31
CA SER A 55 9.16 -2.97 -12.14
C SER A 55 8.78 -2.62 -10.70
N GLU A 56 8.00 -3.47 -10.03
CA GLU A 56 7.69 -3.34 -8.60
C GLU A 56 8.95 -3.52 -7.75
N LEU A 57 9.77 -4.55 -8.01
CA LEU A 57 11.05 -4.75 -7.33
C LEU A 57 12.00 -3.55 -7.51
N ARG A 58 12.10 -3.03 -8.75
CA ARG A 58 12.86 -1.80 -9.02
C ARG A 58 12.35 -0.64 -8.17
N ASN A 59 11.04 -0.44 -8.10
CA ASN A 59 10.44 0.64 -7.32
C ASN A 59 10.65 0.45 -5.82
N ALA A 60 10.56 -0.78 -5.31
CA ALA A 60 10.89 -1.10 -3.92
C ALA A 60 12.34 -0.72 -3.58
N ILE A 61 13.31 -1.10 -4.42
CA ILE A 61 14.72 -0.73 -4.24
C ILE A 61 14.90 0.79 -4.30
N LYS A 62 14.25 1.46 -5.27
CA LYS A 62 14.37 2.91 -5.45
C LYS A 62 13.77 3.70 -4.29
N ASN A 63 12.55 3.34 -3.86
CA ASN A 63 11.82 4.06 -2.83
C ASN A 63 12.50 3.92 -1.48
N VAL A 64 12.96 2.72 -1.12
CA VAL A 64 13.71 2.51 0.13
C VAL A 64 14.96 3.40 0.22
N GLY A 65 15.61 3.68 -0.92
CA GLY A 65 16.75 4.60 -1.02
C GLY A 65 16.37 6.06 -1.27
N ALA A 66 15.10 6.46 -1.10
CA ALA A 66 14.64 7.82 -1.34
C ALA A 66 14.24 8.54 -0.03
N PRO A 67 14.41 9.87 0.03
CA PRO A 67 14.08 10.61 1.25
C PRO A 67 12.61 10.52 1.62
N GLY A 68 12.31 10.25 2.90
CA GLY A 68 10.95 10.24 3.44
C GLY A 68 10.13 8.97 3.12
N GLU A 69 10.74 7.98 2.46
CA GLU A 69 10.11 6.70 2.16
C GLU A 69 10.41 5.64 3.26
N PRO A 70 9.64 4.55 3.33
CA PRO A 70 9.88 3.47 4.29
C PRO A 70 11.26 2.82 4.12
N GLU A 71 11.95 2.52 5.22
CA GLU A 71 13.27 1.85 5.21
C GLU A 71 13.23 0.40 4.69
N ARG A 72 12.04 -0.15 4.47
CA ARG A 72 11.83 -1.52 3.97
C ARG A 72 10.68 -1.56 2.99
N ALA A 73 10.88 -2.31 1.90
CA ALA A 73 9.84 -2.63 0.95
C ALA A 73 10.05 -4.04 0.43
N SER A 74 8.97 -4.75 0.16
CA SER A 74 8.99 -6.10 -0.40
C SER A 74 8.33 -6.12 -1.77
N ALA A 75 8.84 -6.96 -2.65
CA ALA A 75 8.26 -7.20 -3.97
C ALA A 75 8.25 -8.70 -4.28
N SER A 76 7.16 -9.19 -4.87
CA SER A 76 7.01 -10.59 -5.25
C SER A 76 7.28 -10.76 -6.74
N VAL A 77 8.12 -11.72 -7.09
CA VAL A 77 8.48 -12.05 -8.48
C VAL A 77 8.22 -13.54 -8.74
N THR A 78 7.36 -13.83 -9.71
CA THR A 78 6.97 -15.16 -10.15
C THR A 78 8.06 -15.72 -11.05
N LEU A 79 8.98 -16.53 -10.51
CA LEU A 79 10.19 -16.87 -11.27
C LEU A 79 9.94 -17.87 -12.41
N GLY A 80 8.92 -18.72 -12.29
CA GLY A 80 8.55 -19.69 -13.32
C GLY A 80 7.04 -19.93 -13.39
N THR A 81 6.64 -20.75 -14.37
CA THR A 81 5.23 -21.05 -14.64
C THR A 81 5.02 -22.55 -14.84
N SER A 82 3.76 -22.99 -14.84
CA SER A 82 3.40 -24.40 -15.03
C SER A 82 2.51 -24.61 -16.24
N TYR A 83 2.69 -25.73 -16.94
CA TYR A 83 1.83 -26.06 -18.05
C TYR A 83 0.55 -26.77 -17.61
N PRO A 84 -0.61 -26.47 -18.22
CA PRO A 84 -1.85 -27.16 -17.91
C PRO A 84 -1.76 -28.65 -18.28
N THR A 85 -2.39 -29.50 -17.47
CA THR A 85 -2.45 -30.94 -17.74
C THR A 85 -3.20 -31.24 -19.05
N ARG A 86 -2.72 -32.23 -19.82
CA ARG A 86 -3.29 -32.60 -21.13
C ARG A 86 -3.66 -34.08 -21.17
N THR A 87 -4.82 -34.41 -21.72
CA THR A 87 -5.23 -35.81 -21.91
C THR A 87 -4.60 -36.35 -23.20
N PHE A 88 -3.86 -37.46 -23.13
CA PHE A 88 -3.16 -38.13 -24.24
C PHE A 88 -1.94 -37.41 -24.83
N LEU A 89 -1.59 -36.22 -24.35
CA LEU A 89 -0.42 -35.44 -24.76
C LEU A 89 0.55 -35.30 -23.58
N THR A 90 1.78 -34.89 -23.87
CA THR A 90 2.84 -34.71 -22.85
C THR A 90 3.44 -33.31 -22.96
N ASN A 91 3.59 -32.64 -21.82
CA ASN A 91 4.30 -31.37 -21.72
C ASN A 91 5.79 -31.63 -21.40
N PRO A 92 6.69 -30.70 -21.78
CA PRO A 92 8.03 -30.66 -21.20
C PRO A 92 7.96 -30.35 -19.68
N PRO A 93 9.08 -30.47 -18.95
CA PRO A 93 9.15 -30.00 -17.57
C PRO A 93 8.75 -28.53 -17.46
N ASP A 94 8.05 -28.18 -16.38
CA ASP A 94 7.64 -26.79 -16.14
C ASP A 94 8.86 -25.85 -16.12
N PRO A 95 8.79 -24.71 -16.84
CA PRO A 95 9.88 -23.75 -16.91
C PRO A 95 10.14 -23.09 -15.56
N SER A 96 11.39 -22.79 -15.30
CA SER A 96 11.85 -22.03 -14.13
C SER A 96 12.46 -20.71 -14.57
N GLY A 97 12.77 -19.84 -13.63
CA GLY A 97 13.60 -18.66 -13.86
C GLY A 97 14.54 -18.43 -12.69
N THR A 98 15.54 -17.60 -12.94
CA THR A 98 16.57 -17.22 -11.98
C THR A 98 16.53 -15.72 -11.78
N LEU A 99 16.46 -15.30 -10.51
CA LEU A 99 16.62 -13.91 -10.10
C LEU A 99 17.88 -13.81 -9.25
N GLU A 100 18.82 -13.00 -9.69
CA GLU A 100 20.12 -12.88 -9.04
C GLU A 100 20.69 -11.46 -9.04
N THR A 101 21.55 -11.17 -8.07
CA THR A 101 22.43 -10.00 -8.11
C THR A 101 23.74 -10.37 -8.81
N THR A 102 24.26 -9.46 -9.63
CA THR A 102 25.54 -9.67 -10.33
C THR A 102 26.73 -9.63 -9.38
N ASP A 103 27.91 -9.97 -9.91
CA ASP A 103 29.17 -9.64 -9.26
C ASP A 103 29.25 -8.15 -8.94
N ALA A 104 29.94 -7.81 -7.85
CA ALA A 104 30.14 -6.44 -7.43
C ALA A 104 31.00 -5.68 -8.45
N GLY A 105 30.52 -4.50 -8.83
CA GLY A 105 31.23 -3.53 -9.67
C GLY A 105 31.41 -2.21 -8.94
N THR A 106 32.18 -1.30 -9.53
CA THR A 106 32.55 -0.04 -8.88
C THR A 106 31.76 1.14 -9.41
N VAL A 107 31.16 1.90 -8.50
CA VAL A 107 30.61 3.24 -8.76
C VAL A 107 31.56 4.29 -8.21
N ARG A 108 31.76 5.38 -8.97
CA ARG A 108 32.67 6.47 -8.61
C ARG A 108 32.28 7.78 -9.29
N VAL A 109 32.41 8.89 -8.58
CA VAL A 109 32.28 10.25 -9.12
C VAL A 109 33.65 10.94 -9.05
N ASP A 110 34.23 11.30 -10.19
CA ASP A 110 35.55 11.91 -10.32
C ASP A 110 35.48 13.32 -10.95
N ASN A 111 36.58 14.08 -10.80
CA ASN A 111 36.71 15.46 -11.29
C ASN A 111 35.60 16.38 -10.76
N ALA A 112 35.22 16.17 -9.51
CA ALA A 112 34.23 16.96 -8.79
C ALA A 112 34.77 17.34 -7.41
N THR A 113 34.38 18.51 -6.93
CA THR A 113 34.59 18.95 -5.55
C THR A 113 33.26 19.31 -4.93
N VAL A 114 33.08 19.01 -3.64
CA VAL A 114 31.88 19.42 -2.90
C VAL A 114 31.91 20.93 -2.67
N ASP A 115 30.80 21.60 -2.94
CA ASP A 115 30.57 23.00 -2.59
C ASP A 115 29.53 23.10 -1.47
N GLY A 116 29.79 23.92 -0.46
CA GLY A 116 28.93 24.06 0.71
C GLY A 116 29.49 23.42 1.99
N ALA A 117 28.67 23.43 3.02
CA ALA A 117 28.98 22.86 4.32
C ALA A 117 27.96 21.78 4.61
N TYR A 118 28.42 20.61 5.06
CA TYR A 118 27.58 19.45 5.34
C TYR A 118 27.96 18.88 6.72
N SER A 119 27.00 18.22 7.36
CA SER A 119 27.28 17.24 8.40
C SER A 119 27.86 15.97 7.75
N GLY A 120 28.55 15.14 8.52
CA GLY A 120 29.22 13.96 7.98
C GLY A 120 30.42 14.29 7.07
N ASP A 121 30.83 13.33 6.25
CA ASP A 121 31.98 13.42 5.34
C ASP A 121 31.53 13.51 3.87
N ALA A 122 30.90 14.63 3.49
CA ALA A 122 30.43 14.85 2.12
C ALA A 122 31.55 14.77 1.06
N ASP A 123 32.77 15.18 1.42
CA ASP A 123 33.95 15.07 0.56
C ASP A 123 34.26 13.61 0.18
N ALA A 124 33.86 12.64 1.00
CA ALA A 124 34.04 11.22 0.68
C ALA A 124 33.17 10.77 -0.50
N LEU A 125 32.06 11.44 -0.82
CA LEU A 125 31.18 11.06 -1.95
C LEU A 125 31.86 11.20 -3.31
N VAL A 126 32.86 12.08 -3.42
CA VAL A 126 33.62 12.34 -4.64
C VAL A 126 35.05 11.82 -4.51
N GLY A 127 35.58 11.23 -5.57
CA GLY A 127 36.92 10.65 -5.58
C GLY A 127 37.08 9.34 -4.78
N THR A 128 35.99 8.80 -4.22
CA THR A 128 35.93 7.48 -3.55
C THR A 128 35.25 6.44 -4.44
N SER A 129 35.64 5.17 -4.26
CA SER A 129 35.08 4.04 -4.99
C SER A 129 34.12 3.26 -4.11
N TYR A 130 32.90 3.07 -4.59
CA TYR A 130 31.84 2.31 -3.91
C TYR A 130 31.56 1.01 -4.65
N GLU A 131 31.31 -0.08 -3.91
CA GLU A 131 30.86 -1.34 -4.50
C GLU A 131 29.35 -1.36 -4.66
N THR A 132 28.87 -1.90 -5.77
CA THR A 132 27.45 -2.10 -6.02
C THR A 132 27.20 -3.30 -6.92
N ARG A 133 25.98 -3.81 -6.89
CA ARG A 133 25.50 -4.91 -7.74
C ARG A 133 24.34 -4.45 -8.60
N THR A 134 24.03 -5.22 -9.63
CA THR A 134 22.81 -5.03 -10.44
C THR A 134 21.92 -6.25 -10.31
N VAL A 135 20.64 -6.14 -10.61
CA VAL A 135 19.68 -7.26 -10.48
C VAL A 135 19.29 -7.75 -11.88
N VAL A 136 19.29 -9.07 -12.07
CA VAL A 136 18.96 -9.70 -13.35
C VAL A 136 17.95 -10.83 -13.13
N TYR A 137 16.90 -10.83 -13.94
CA TYR A 137 16.02 -11.97 -14.12
C TYR A 137 16.27 -12.63 -15.48
N GLU A 138 16.51 -13.94 -15.45
CA GLU A 138 16.69 -14.80 -16.63
C GLU A 138 15.67 -15.94 -16.61
N PRO A 139 14.74 -16.02 -17.58
CA PRO A 139 13.84 -17.15 -17.71
C PRO A 139 14.50 -18.37 -18.38
N SER A 140 14.09 -19.57 -17.95
CA SER A 140 14.49 -20.86 -18.52
C SER A 140 13.29 -21.52 -19.23
N TYR A 141 12.73 -20.84 -20.22
CA TYR A 141 11.59 -21.31 -21.00
C TYR A 141 11.97 -22.43 -21.98
N ASN A 142 11.02 -23.32 -22.28
CA ASN A 142 11.23 -24.43 -23.22
C ASN A 142 10.92 -24.02 -24.67
N GLU A 143 9.86 -23.23 -24.89
CA GLU A 143 9.33 -22.95 -26.23
C GLU A 143 9.51 -21.48 -26.65
N TYR A 144 9.45 -20.54 -25.71
CA TYR A 144 9.72 -19.11 -25.92
C TYR A 144 11.22 -18.81 -25.83
N ARG A 145 11.95 -19.26 -26.86
CA ARG A 145 13.43 -19.28 -26.88
C ARG A 145 14.14 -17.93 -26.97
N ASN A 146 13.42 -16.88 -27.36
CA ASN A 146 13.97 -15.53 -27.50
C ASN A 146 13.42 -14.60 -26.41
N ALA A 147 13.19 -15.13 -25.20
CA ALA A 147 12.82 -14.31 -24.07
C ALA A 147 14.01 -13.41 -23.67
N PRO A 148 13.76 -12.13 -23.34
CA PRO A 148 14.83 -11.25 -22.90
C PRO A 148 15.23 -11.53 -21.45
N ARG A 149 16.46 -11.15 -21.12
CA ARG A 149 16.86 -10.88 -19.74
C ARG A 149 16.27 -9.56 -19.29
N THR A 150 15.62 -9.54 -18.14
CA THR A 150 15.15 -8.29 -17.54
C THR A 150 16.18 -7.81 -16.53
N ARG A 151 16.74 -6.61 -16.74
CA ARG A 151 17.83 -6.07 -15.92
C ARG A 151 17.39 -4.82 -15.20
N ILE A 152 17.88 -4.64 -13.97
CA ILE A 152 17.81 -3.40 -13.20
C ILE A 152 19.24 -2.98 -12.89
N GLU A 153 19.71 -1.91 -13.53
CA GLU A 153 21.04 -1.34 -13.35
C GLU A 153 20.90 0.11 -12.90
N HIS A 154 21.35 0.47 -11.69
CA HIS A 154 21.29 1.85 -11.17
C HIS A 154 19.89 2.49 -11.27
N GLY A 155 18.85 1.69 -11.00
CA GLY A 155 17.46 2.09 -11.13
C GLY A 155 16.95 2.21 -12.58
N TYR A 156 17.76 1.93 -13.59
CA TYR A 156 17.30 1.80 -14.98
C TYR A 156 16.89 0.36 -15.26
N MET A 157 15.64 0.16 -15.71
CA MET A 157 15.12 -1.16 -16.07
C MET A 157 14.90 -1.28 -17.58
N PHE A 158 15.41 -2.37 -18.15
CA PHE A 158 15.30 -2.67 -19.58
C PHE A 158 15.32 -4.19 -19.82
N ASN A 159 14.85 -4.56 -21.01
CA ASN A 159 14.91 -5.91 -21.54
C ASN A 159 16.10 -6.04 -22.50
N GLU A 160 17.00 -6.97 -22.22
CA GLU A 160 18.15 -7.29 -23.06
C GLU A 160 17.88 -8.57 -23.86
N PHE A 161 17.92 -8.44 -25.19
CA PHE A 161 17.95 -9.54 -26.14
C PHE A 161 19.38 -9.71 -26.68
N ASP A 162 19.64 -10.81 -27.39
CA ASP A 162 20.96 -11.08 -27.98
C ASP A 162 21.45 -9.97 -28.93
N ASP A 163 20.53 -9.25 -29.60
CA ASP A 163 20.82 -8.26 -30.62
C ASP A 163 20.13 -6.89 -30.40
N ALA A 164 19.36 -6.72 -29.32
CA ALA A 164 18.60 -5.51 -29.07
C ALA A 164 18.39 -5.25 -27.58
N VAL A 165 18.22 -3.97 -27.23
CA VAL A 165 17.77 -3.54 -25.90
C VAL A 165 16.45 -2.81 -26.06
N ILE A 166 15.52 -3.03 -25.12
CA ILE A 166 14.24 -2.32 -25.06
C ILE A 166 14.06 -1.75 -23.65
N ASP A 167 14.08 -0.43 -23.56
CA ASP A 167 13.84 0.34 -22.34
C ASP A 167 12.46 0.02 -21.75
N ARG A 168 12.40 -0.14 -20.44
CA ARG A 168 11.13 -0.31 -19.68
C ARG A 168 10.85 0.86 -18.78
N THR A 169 11.89 1.50 -18.28
CA THR A 169 11.81 2.76 -17.53
C THR A 169 12.81 3.76 -18.07
N LYS A 170 12.66 5.03 -17.72
CA LYS A 170 13.77 5.98 -17.88
C LYS A 170 14.90 5.65 -16.91
N GLN A 171 16.14 5.95 -17.30
CA GLN A 171 17.28 5.89 -16.38
C GLN A 171 17.17 7.05 -15.35
N PRO A 172 17.28 6.79 -14.04
CA PRO A 172 17.16 7.82 -13.01
C PRO A 172 18.52 8.33 -12.49
N LEU A 173 19.64 7.79 -13.00
CA LEU A 173 20.99 8.13 -12.54
C LEU A 173 21.29 9.61 -12.76
N ILE A 174 20.88 10.15 -13.90
CA ILE A 174 21.04 11.56 -14.28
C ILE A 174 19.68 12.10 -14.73
N ASP A 175 19.16 13.10 -14.02
CA ASP A 175 17.94 13.85 -14.38
C ASP A 175 18.23 15.36 -14.31
N GLY A 176 18.52 15.95 -15.47
CA GLY A 176 19.04 17.32 -15.54
C GLY A 176 20.35 17.43 -14.76
N ASP A 177 20.34 18.25 -13.72
CA ASP A 177 21.50 18.51 -12.86
C ASP A 177 21.53 17.62 -11.60
N GLN A 178 20.51 16.76 -11.42
CA GLN A 178 20.46 15.83 -10.29
C GLN A 178 21.07 14.48 -10.66
N ILE A 179 22.02 14.02 -9.83
CA ILE A 179 22.67 12.73 -9.93
C ILE A 179 22.19 11.88 -8.75
N THR A 180 21.52 10.76 -9.03
CA THR A 180 20.97 9.89 -7.97
C THR A 180 21.54 8.48 -8.10
N ILE A 181 22.34 8.08 -7.11
CA ILE A 181 23.02 6.79 -7.07
C ILE A 181 22.45 5.95 -5.94
N VAL A 182 21.74 4.89 -6.28
CA VAL A 182 21.31 3.88 -5.31
C VAL A 182 22.23 2.67 -5.44
N LEU A 183 23.10 2.48 -4.45
CA LEU A 183 24.01 1.34 -4.38
C LEU A 183 23.26 0.12 -3.87
N VAL A 184 23.18 -0.93 -4.69
CA VAL A 184 22.61 -2.22 -4.28
C VAL A 184 23.69 -3.12 -3.70
N GLU A 185 23.43 -3.66 -2.51
CA GLU A 185 24.29 -4.59 -1.78
C GLU A 185 23.58 -5.91 -1.50
N GLY A 186 24.36 -6.98 -1.29
CA GLY A 186 23.86 -8.31 -0.95
C GLY A 186 23.82 -9.30 -2.11
N ASN A 187 23.86 -10.57 -1.74
CA ASN A 187 23.77 -11.69 -2.65
C ASN A 187 22.33 -12.20 -2.68
N LEU A 188 21.69 -12.00 -3.84
CA LEU A 188 20.46 -12.65 -4.20
C LEU A 188 20.80 -13.67 -5.29
N SER A 189 20.39 -14.92 -5.11
CA SER A 189 20.58 -15.96 -6.11
C SER A 189 19.51 -17.02 -5.91
N THR A 190 18.34 -16.79 -6.50
CA THR A 190 17.18 -17.67 -6.34
C THR A 190 16.76 -18.22 -7.69
N SER A 191 16.58 -19.54 -7.76
CA SER A 191 15.98 -20.21 -8.92
C SER A 191 14.74 -20.98 -8.47
N ALA A 192 13.59 -20.64 -9.03
CA ALA A 192 12.32 -21.25 -8.65
C ALA A 192 11.38 -21.42 -9.85
N ARG A 193 10.32 -22.21 -9.62
CA ARG A 193 9.19 -22.39 -10.55
C ARG A 193 7.92 -21.68 -10.08
N GLU A 194 8.03 -20.99 -8.96
CA GLU A 194 6.94 -20.33 -8.23
C GLU A 194 7.42 -18.92 -7.86
N THR A 195 6.54 -18.18 -7.17
CA THR A 195 6.81 -16.83 -6.69
C THR A 195 7.85 -16.81 -5.57
N THR A 196 8.78 -15.85 -5.65
CA THR A 196 9.73 -15.52 -4.61
C THR A 196 9.48 -14.08 -4.15
N THR A 197 9.59 -13.84 -2.84
CA THR A 197 9.55 -12.47 -2.31
C THR A 197 10.97 -11.99 -2.09
N VAL A 198 11.25 -10.77 -2.54
CA VAL A 198 12.52 -10.08 -2.35
C VAL A 198 12.27 -8.87 -1.47
N ASP A 199 12.99 -8.81 -0.35
CA ASP A 199 12.96 -7.68 0.57
C ASP A 199 14.12 -6.73 0.25
N ALA A 200 13.79 -5.46 -0.01
CA ALA A 200 14.72 -4.36 -0.08
C ALA A 200 14.74 -3.62 1.26
N LYS A 201 15.92 -3.24 1.74
CA LYS A 201 16.10 -2.50 2.99
C LYS A 201 17.15 -1.41 2.88
N LEU A 202 16.91 -0.29 3.54
CA LEU A 202 17.88 0.79 3.64
C LEU A 202 19.00 0.31 4.56
N LEU A 203 20.25 0.45 4.11
CA LEU A 203 21.44 0.13 4.89
C LEU A 203 22.12 1.38 5.41
N ASP A 204 22.13 2.45 4.60
CA ASP A 204 22.78 3.73 4.87
C ASP A 204 22.22 4.82 3.92
N GLY A 205 22.20 6.07 4.37
CA GLY A 205 21.59 7.21 3.68
C GLY A 205 20.06 7.21 3.74
N PRO A 206 19.34 7.79 2.75
CA PRO A 206 19.89 8.58 1.64
C PRO A 206 20.53 9.89 2.12
N THR A 207 21.58 10.34 1.45
CA THR A 207 22.14 11.68 1.69
C THR A 207 21.12 12.77 1.31
N ASP A 208 21.24 13.93 1.94
CA ASP A 208 20.74 15.17 1.37
C ASP A 208 21.39 15.46 0.00
N PRO A 209 20.82 16.35 -0.84
CA PRO A 209 21.47 16.73 -2.08
C PRO A 209 22.77 17.48 -1.75
N VAL A 210 23.89 16.90 -2.15
CA VAL A 210 25.22 17.49 -2.01
C VAL A 210 25.55 18.25 -3.30
N ASP A 211 25.77 19.55 -3.19
CA ASP A 211 26.17 20.40 -4.30
C ASP A 211 27.63 20.03 -4.66
N ILE A 212 27.85 19.68 -5.93
CA ILE A 212 29.17 19.37 -6.48
C ILE A 212 29.46 20.22 -7.71
N GLU A 213 30.68 20.71 -7.79
CA GLU A 213 31.19 21.52 -8.90
C GLU A 213 32.29 20.78 -9.65
N PRO A 214 32.43 20.97 -10.98
CA PRO A 214 33.51 20.38 -11.75
C PRO A 214 34.90 20.89 -11.34
N ASP A 215 35.83 19.96 -11.05
CA ASP A 215 37.24 20.27 -10.74
C ASP A 215 38.17 19.80 -11.88
N GLY A 216 38.83 20.75 -12.53
CA GLY A 216 39.85 20.48 -13.55
C GLY A 216 39.35 19.89 -14.89
N GLY A 217 38.04 19.70 -15.07
CA GLY A 217 37.45 19.17 -16.31
C GLY A 217 35.95 18.88 -16.19
N ASN A 218 35.41 18.03 -17.07
CA ASN A 218 34.05 17.48 -16.93
C ASN A 218 34.01 16.49 -15.76
N ILE A 219 32.92 16.50 -14.98
CA ILE A 219 32.67 15.50 -13.95
C ILE A 219 32.52 14.14 -14.63
N THR A 220 33.14 13.10 -14.08
CA THR A 220 33.05 11.74 -14.62
C THR A 220 32.34 10.82 -13.64
N VAL A 221 31.20 10.28 -14.04
CA VAL A 221 30.46 9.26 -13.29
C VAL A 221 30.75 7.89 -13.90
N THR A 222 31.33 7.00 -13.12
CA THR A 222 31.63 5.62 -13.50
C THR A 222 30.61 4.69 -12.85
N VAL A 223 29.95 3.84 -13.65
CA VAL A 223 28.98 2.86 -13.14
C VAL A 223 29.16 1.48 -13.82
N PRO A 224 29.00 0.36 -13.10
CA PRO A 224 29.09 -0.97 -13.71
C PRO A 224 27.87 -1.27 -14.58
N THR A 225 28.08 -1.87 -15.74
CA THR A 225 27.01 -2.34 -16.63
C THR A 225 27.52 -3.49 -17.50
N ALA A 226 26.67 -4.47 -17.77
CA ALA A 226 26.96 -5.43 -18.84
C ALA A 226 26.23 -5.13 -20.15
N SER A 227 25.46 -4.03 -20.20
CA SER A 227 24.65 -3.62 -21.35
C SER A 227 24.94 -2.15 -21.75
N PRO A 228 26.16 -1.78 -22.16
CA PRO A 228 26.52 -0.40 -22.47
C PRO A 228 25.69 0.23 -23.62
N ALA A 229 25.14 -0.60 -24.51
CA ALA A 229 24.28 -0.13 -25.59
C ALA A 229 22.99 0.52 -25.06
N ALA A 230 22.41 -0.03 -23.99
CA ALA A 230 21.22 0.51 -23.33
C ALA A 230 21.45 1.95 -22.88
N TRP A 231 22.59 2.17 -22.21
CA TRP A 231 22.96 3.47 -21.66
C TRP A 231 23.32 4.49 -22.73
N ASN A 232 23.97 4.07 -23.82
CA ASN A 232 24.28 4.96 -24.95
C ASN A 232 23.01 5.55 -25.59
N GLU A 233 21.95 4.75 -25.71
CA GLU A 233 20.68 5.20 -26.30
C GLU A 233 19.94 6.17 -25.38
N THR A 234 19.95 5.90 -24.07
CA THR A 234 19.22 6.74 -23.11
C THR A 234 19.97 8.03 -22.73
N ILE A 235 21.29 7.97 -22.50
CA ILE A 235 22.11 9.14 -22.12
C ILE A 235 22.57 9.93 -23.34
N GLY A 236 22.89 9.25 -24.44
CA GLY A 236 23.51 9.83 -25.62
C GLY A 236 25.04 9.80 -25.58
N THR A 237 25.67 10.03 -26.74
CA THR A 237 27.14 10.01 -26.91
C THR A 237 27.76 11.39 -27.14
N THR A 238 26.92 12.43 -27.15
CA THR A 238 27.31 13.84 -27.25
C THR A 238 26.43 14.66 -26.33
N PHE A 239 26.90 15.82 -25.85
CA PHE A 239 26.15 16.65 -24.89
C PHE A 239 24.81 17.22 -25.41
N ASP A 240 24.58 17.17 -26.74
CA ASP A 240 23.38 17.65 -27.42
C ASP A 240 22.42 16.51 -27.82
N ASP A 241 22.71 15.27 -27.43
CA ASP A 241 21.96 14.07 -27.81
C ASP A 241 21.55 13.29 -26.55
N GLY A 242 20.30 12.81 -26.48
CA GLY A 242 19.77 12.12 -25.30
C GLY A 242 19.54 13.05 -24.10
N GLN A 243 20.34 12.88 -23.05
CA GLN A 243 20.22 13.60 -21.78
C GLN A 243 21.05 14.88 -21.80
N ASN A 244 20.39 16.00 -21.50
CA ASN A 244 21.02 17.32 -21.54
C ASN A 244 22.30 17.36 -20.69
N ARG A 245 23.38 17.96 -21.22
CA ARG A 245 24.65 18.16 -20.51
C ARG A 245 25.37 16.88 -20.05
N SER A 246 24.97 15.70 -20.55
CA SER A 246 25.64 14.44 -20.25
C SER A 246 25.99 13.68 -21.53
N ARG A 247 27.01 12.82 -21.47
CA ARG A 247 27.36 11.92 -22.58
C ARG A 247 28.11 10.68 -22.09
N VAL A 248 27.89 9.55 -22.75
CA VAL A 248 28.74 8.38 -22.59
C VAL A 248 30.01 8.56 -23.42
N THR A 249 31.18 8.35 -22.81
CA THR A 249 32.49 8.54 -23.48
C THR A 249 33.29 7.26 -23.63
N ALA A 250 33.16 6.30 -22.71
CA ALA A 250 33.91 5.06 -22.74
C ALA A 250 33.17 3.91 -22.05
N TYR A 251 33.53 2.69 -22.46
CA TYR A 251 33.18 1.45 -21.78
C TYR A 251 34.44 0.59 -21.71
N ALA A 252 34.86 0.23 -20.50
CA ALA A 252 36.05 -0.59 -20.27
C ALA A 252 35.87 -1.41 -18.98
N ASP A 253 36.35 -2.64 -19.00
CA ASP A 253 36.39 -3.53 -17.83
C ASP A 253 35.04 -3.70 -17.09
N GLY A 254 33.92 -3.66 -17.83
CA GLY A 254 32.58 -3.81 -17.25
C GLY A 254 31.96 -2.52 -16.70
N SER A 255 32.63 -1.37 -16.87
CA SER A 255 32.16 -0.08 -16.39
C SER A 255 31.97 0.92 -17.52
N LEU A 256 30.88 1.69 -17.42
CA LEU A 256 30.55 2.82 -18.28
C LEU A 256 31.07 4.11 -17.68
N MET A 257 31.67 4.96 -18.50
CA MET A 257 32.08 6.31 -18.12
C MET A 257 31.14 7.34 -18.76
N ILE A 258 30.50 8.14 -17.91
CA ILE A 258 29.60 9.22 -18.29
C ILE A 258 30.26 10.54 -17.90
N GLU A 259 30.35 11.49 -18.83
CA GLU A 259 30.81 12.83 -18.54
C GLU A 259 29.62 13.79 -18.40
N LEU A 260 29.67 14.66 -17.39
CA LEU A 260 28.77 15.81 -17.22
C LEU A 260 29.50 17.10 -17.59
N ALA A 261 28.84 17.97 -18.33
CA ALA A 261 29.45 19.15 -18.92
C ALA A 261 29.94 20.14 -17.84
N ASN A 262 31.16 20.65 -18.02
CA ASN A 262 31.70 21.77 -17.28
C ASN A 262 31.51 23.06 -18.09
N ASP A 263 30.38 23.74 -17.86
CA ASP A 263 30.08 25.07 -18.39
C ASP A 263 29.79 26.08 -17.27
N SER A 264 29.47 27.32 -17.61
CA SER A 264 29.34 28.42 -16.64
C SER A 264 28.15 28.32 -15.68
N ASP A 265 27.23 27.38 -15.90
CA ASP A 265 26.03 27.13 -15.08
C ASP A 265 26.05 25.69 -14.51
N ALA A 266 27.24 25.06 -14.39
CA ALA A 266 27.41 23.65 -14.06
C ALA A 266 27.42 23.36 -12.55
N ASP A 267 26.26 23.56 -11.90
CA ASP A 267 26.03 23.14 -10.52
C ASP A 267 25.26 21.82 -10.53
N TYR A 268 25.85 20.73 -10.01
CA TYR A 268 25.21 19.42 -9.95
C TYR A 268 24.87 19.04 -8.52
N ARG A 269 23.81 18.27 -8.32
CA ARG A 269 23.38 17.79 -7.00
C ARG A 269 23.46 16.28 -6.93
N LEU A 270 24.35 15.77 -6.08
CA LEU A 270 24.56 14.35 -5.87
C LEU A 270 23.74 13.86 -4.68
N ARG A 271 23.01 12.76 -4.89
CA ARG A 271 22.36 11.99 -3.82
C ARG A 271 22.79 10.55 -3.89
N MET A 272 23.14 9.98 -2.74
CA MET A 272 23.54 8.58 -2.63
C MET A 272 22.74 7.86 -1.54
N ALA A 273 22.44 6.58 -1.77
CA ALA A 273 21.83 5.70 -0.79
C ALA A 273 22.38 4.28 -0.94
N ARG A 274 22.41 3.51 0.16
CA ARG A 274 22.80 2.10 0.17
C ARG A 274 21.60 1.24 0.49
N VAL A 275 21.23 0.34 -0.42
CA VAL A 275 20.07 -0.54 -0.29
C VAL A 275 20.51 -1.99 -0.36
N GLY A 276 20.11 -2.76 0.65
CA GLY A 276 20.36 -4.18 0.74
C GLY A 276 19.24 -5.01 0.12
N VAL A 277 19.61 -6.02 -0.65
CA VAL A 277 18.71 -7.07 -1.15
C VAL A 277 19.29 -8.45 -0.85
N GLY A 278 18.45 -9.47 -0.72
CA GLY A 278 18.90 -10.83 -0.43
C GLY A 278 19.54 -10.92 0.97
N ASP A 279 20.78 -11.41 1.04
CA ASP A 279 21.49 -11.64 2.31
C ASP A 279 22.23 -10.41 2.87
N ALA A 280 22.09 -9.23 2.26
CA ALA A 280 22.69 -8.00 2.76
C ALA A 280 22.33 -7.77 4.24
N SER A 281 23.19 -7.13 5.01
CA SER A 281 22.92 -6.69 6.37
C SER A 281 23.58 -5.35 6.61
N SER A 282 22.94 -4.47 7.38
CA SER A 282 23.61 -3.24 7.80
C SER A 282 24.76 -3.62 8.72
N ASP A 283 25.94 -3.11 8.38
CA ASP A 283 27.15 -3.15 9.19
C ASP A 283 27.22 -1.96 10.17
N GLY A 284 26.18 -1.10 10.16
CA GLY A 284 26.06 0.05 11.05
C GLY A 284 26.95 1.23 10.64
N THR A 285 27.33 1.33 9.37
CA THR A 285 28.04 2.50 8.84
C THR A 285 27.08 3.67 8.68
N ASP A 286 27.60 4.87 8.92
CA ASP A 286 26.98 6.18 8.74
C ASP A 286 27.67 6.96 7.60
N GLU A 287 28.16 6.25 6.57
CA GLU A 287 28.94 6.82 5.46
C GLU A 287 28.08 7.77 4.61
N PHE A 288 26.78 7.52 4.53
CA PHE A 288 25.81 8.35 3.82
C PHE A 288 24.87 9.13 4.75
N ASP A 289 25.17 9.18 6.05
CA ASP A 289 24.56 10.13 6.98
C ASP A 289 25.17 11.52 6.77
N ILE A 290 24.77 12.14 5.66
CA ILE A 290 25.23 13.45 5.20
C ILE A 290 24.00 14.32 5.04
N SER A 291 23.89 15.33 5.89
CA SER A 291 22.89 16.40 5.79
C SER A 291 23.55 17.73 5.46
N ASP A 292 22.88 18.60 4.72
CA ASP A 292 23.43 19.93 4.42
C ASP A 292 23.48 20.77 5.71
N ALA A 293 24.65 21.29 6.08
CA ALA A 293 24.83 22.07 7.30
C ALA A 293 24.26 23.49 7.18
N ARG A 294 23.92 23.95 5.96
CA ARG A 294 23.03 25.10 5.77
C ARG A 294 21.60 24.78 6.19
N PHE A 295 21.24 23.49 6.29
CA PHE A 295 19.94 22.99 6.72
C PHE A 295 19.90 22.61 8.22
N ASP A 296 20.98 22.84 8.99
CA ASP A 296 20.92 22.97 10.46
C ASP A 296 20.45 24.39 10.88
N GLU A 297 20.23 25.27 9.90
CA GLU A 297 19.25 26.36 9.98
C GLU A 297 18.21 26.10 8.88
N THR A 298 17.16 25.34 9.18
CA THR A 298 15.99 25.22 8.31
C THR A 298 15.58 26.61 7.83
N GLU A 299 15.84 26.95 6.56
CA GLU A 299 15.12 28.03 5.87
C GLU A 299 13.68 27.51 5.68
N SER A 300 12.98 27.59 6.79
CA SER A 300 11.57 27.78 6.94
C SER A 300 11.13 28.77 5.86
N SER A 301 10.33 28.29 4.92
CA SER A 301 9.46 29.19 4.16
C SER A 301 8.36 29.80 5.06
N GLY A 302 8.32 29.43 6.34
CA GLY A 302 7.53 30.02 7.42
C GLY A 302 8.32 31.07 8.23
N ALA A 303 7.65 31.71 9.19
CA ALA A 303 8.27 32.76 10.02
C ALA A 303 9.15 32.20 11.17
N TYR A 304 9.17 30.88 11.34
CA TYR A 304 9.82 30.13 12.43
C TYR A 304 9.94 28.65 12.03
N ASP A 305 10.85 27.93 12.66
CA ASP A 305 10.99 26.48 12.55
C ASP A 305 10.20 25.75 13.63
N VAL A 306 9.83 24.50 13.39
CA VAL A 306 9.08 23.63 14.32
C VAL A 306 9.94 22.42 14.59
N GLN A 307 10.23 22.10 15.86
CA GLN A 307 11.13 20.99 16.22
C GLN A 307 10.58 20.21 17.42
N TRP A 308 10.73 18.88 17.40
CA TRP A 308 10.46 18.04 18.57
C TRP A 308 11.54 18.23 19.63
N ASN A 309 11.17 18.75 20.79
CA ASN A 309 12.07 18.91 21.92
C ASN A 309 12.21 17.57 22.68
N ARG A 310 13.05 16.68 22.14
CA ARG A 310 13.30 15.33 22.68
C ARG A 310 13.83 15.38 24.11
N THR A 311 14.72 16.33 24.41
CA THR A 311 15.28 16.48 25.76
C THR A 311 14.21 16.90 26.77
N ARG A 312 13.35 17.86 26.39
CA ARG A 312 12.27 18.30 27.26
C ARG A 312 11.25 17.19 27.48
N THR A 313 10.88 16.49 26.41
CA THR A 313 9.96 15.34 26.41
C THR A 313 10.46 14.22 27.34
N ASP A 314 11.72 13.80 27.19
CA ASP A 314 12.38 12.78 28.03
C ASP A 314 12.44 13.16 29.52
N ASN A 315 12.55 14.46 29.83
CA ASN A 315 12.62 14.93 31.21
C ASN A 315 11.25 15.19 31.85
N ASP A 316 10.18 15.32 31.07
CA ASP A 316 8.84 15.65 31.57
C ASP A 316 8.05 14.42 32.04
N ASP A 317 8.34 13.23 31.52
CA ASP A 317 7.62 11.99 31.88
C ASP A 317 8.57 10.78 31.91
N ASP A 318 8.57 10.04 33.02
CA ASP A 318 9.44 8.88 33.24
C ASP A 318 9.04 7.65 32.41
N ARG A 319 7.87 7.68 31.76
CA ARG A 319 7.41 6.69 30.78
C ARG A 319 8.03 6.89 29.40
N VAL A 320 8.69 8.01 29.16
CA VAL A 320 9.32 8.34 27.89
C VAL A 320 10.84 8.24 28.03
N SER A 321 11.47 7.59 27.06
CA SER A 321 12.93 7.52 26.96
C SER A 321 13.36 7.91 25.55
N CYS A 322 14.03 9.04 25.38
CA CYS A 322 14.47 9.53 24.08
C CYS A 322 15.98 9.35 23.84
N SER A 323 16.33 9.07 22.59
CA SER A 323 17.69 8.96 22.08
C SER A 323 17.83 9.71 20.75
N ALA A 324 19.02 9.66 20.13
CA ALA A 324 19.22 10.23 18.80
C ALA A 324 18.32 9.55 17.75
N ASP A 325 18.02 8.26 17.93
CA ASP A 325 17.26 7.42 16.99
C ASP A 325 15.74 7.50 17.18
N GLY A 326 15.25 8.33 18.11
CA GLY A 326 13.82 8.47 18.44
C GLY A 326 13.50 8.23 19.92
N CYS A 327 12.22 8.20 20.24
CA CYS A 327 11.71 8.02 21.60
C CYS A 327 11.02 6.67 21.79
N THR A 328 11.19 6.05 22.96
CA THR A 328 10.39 4.91 23.39
C THR A 328 9.39 5.39 24.44
N VAL A 329 8.11 5.12 24.21
CA VAL A 329 7.02 5.39 25.13
C VAL A 329 6.59 4.05 25.72
N THR A 330 6.76 3.89 27.03
CA THR A 330 6.33 2.69 27.75
C THR A 330 5.18 3.04 28.68
N VAL A 331 3.98 2.64 28.29
CA VAL A 331 2.75 2.86 29.04
C VAL A 331 2.30 1.56 29.69
N ALA A 332 1.60 1.68 30.81
CA ALA A 332 0.99 0.51 31.43
C ALA A 332 -0.12 -0.04 30.53
N ASP A 333 -0.84 0.87 29.87
CA ASP A 333 -2.11 0.54 29.26
C ASP A 333 -2.34 1.25 27.92
N LYS A 334 -3.28 0.73 27.13
CA LYS A 334 -3.73 1.35 25.88
C LYS A 334 -4.43 2.67 26.17
N TYR A 335 -4.36 3.62 25.27
CA TYR A 335 -4.83 5.00 25.40
C TYR A 335 -4.24 5.83 26.55
N ASP A 336 -3.24 5.32 27.28
CA ASP A 336 -2.41 6.16 28.12
C ASP A 336 -1.76 7.26 27.28
N ARG A 337 -1.76 8.45 27.86
CA ARG A 337 -1.22 9.65 27.23
C ARG A 337 0.10 10.03 27.86
N VAL A 338 1.08 10.32 27.03
CA VAL A 338 2.36 10.87 27.42
C VAL A 338 2.55 12.25 26.80
N PRO A 339 3.08 13.23 27.55
CA PRO A 339 3.35 14.54 27.01
C PRO A 339 4.53 14.45 26.04
N THR A 340 4.37 15.08 24.88
CA THR A 340 5.43 15.29 23.89
C THR A 340 5.54 16.78 23.62
N VAL A 341 6.76 17.31 23.60
CA VAL A 341 6.99 18.75 23.51
C VAL A 341 7.52 19.11 22.15
N VAL A 342 6.90 20.10 21.53
CA VAL A 342 7.37 20.77 20.32
C VAL A 342 7.78 22.19 20.67
N GLU A 343 8.87 22.66 20.09
CA GLU A 343 9.36 24.03 20.21
C GLU A 343 9.44 24.72 18.85
N THR A 344 9.50 26.04 18.88
CA THR A 344 9.72 26.89 17.70
C THR A 344 10.99 27.70 17.81
N VAL A 345 11.67 27.84 16.67
CA VAL A 345 12.91 28.58 16.57
C VAL A 345 12.82 29.60 15.42
N PRO A 346 12.82 30.92 15.71
CA PRO A 346 12.81 31.54 17.03
C PRO A 346 11.49 31.28 17.78
N SER A 347 11.52 31.41 19.11
CA SER A 347 10.32 31.25 19.95
C SER A 347 9.24 32.27 19.57
N ILE A 348 8.06 31.76 19.20
CA ILE A 348 6.90 32.56 18.81
C ILE A 348 5.63 32.15 19.58
N ASP A 349 4.68 33.08 19.68
CA ASP A 349 3.41 32.87 20.35
C ASP A 349 2.23 32.97 19.37
N GLY A 350 1.18 32.17 19.62
CA GLY A 350 -0.10 32.29 18.93
C GLY A 350 -0.16 31.60 17.57
N ALA A 351 0.87 30.86 17.16
CA ALA A 351 0.83 29.99 15.99
C ALA A 351 0.03 28.71 16.26
N THR A 352 -0.67 28.22 15.24
CA THR A 352 -1.39 26.94 15.27
C THR A 352 -0.43 25.81 14.89
N ILE A 353 -0.29 24.81 15.75
CA ILE A 353 0.53 23.61 15.51
C ILE A 353 -0.40 22.42 15.27
N GLU A 354 -0.17 21.67 14.20
CA GLU A 354 -0.91 20.45 13.84
C GLU A 354 -0.05 19.21 14.07
N TYR A 355 -0.71 18.10 14.35
CA TYR A 355 -0.05 16.84 14.67
C TYR A 355 -0.64 15.69 13.85
N ALA A 356 0.20 14.76 13.44
CA ALA A 356 -0.22 13.52 12.78
C ALA A 356 0.70 12.36 13.19
N VAL A 357 0.28 11.12 12.90
CA VAL A 357 1.09 9.92 13.07
C VAL A 357 1.05 9.07 11.81
N SER A 358 2.06 8.23 11.59
CA SER A 358 2.10 7.31 10.45
C SER A 358 1.09 6.16 10.55
N ASP A 359 0.68 5.79 11.76
CA ASP A 359 -0.30 4.73 12.04
C ASP A 359 -1.14 5.10 13.27
N ASP A 360 -2.40 5.47 13.03
CA ASP A 360 -3.35 5.87 14.06
C ASP A 360 -3.96 4.69 14.85
N GLY A 361 -3.69 3.46 14.41
CA GLY A 361 -3.94 2.22 15.16
C GLY A 361 -2.92 1.96 16.25
N THR A 362 -1.70 2.48 16.12
CA THR A 362 -0.60 2.30 17.09
C THR A 362 -0.45 3.46 18.07
N ALA A 363 -0.64 4.71 17.65
CA ALA A 363 -0.70 5.87 18.54
C ALA A 363 -1.56 6.99 17.94
N ALA A 364 -1.97 8.02 18.69
CA ALA A 364 -2.67 9.17 18.12
C ALA A 364 -2.48 10.47 18.93
N PHE A 365 -2.73 11.62 18.30
CA PHE A 365 -2.82 12.92 18.98
C PHE A 365 -4.29 13.36 19.11
N PRO A 366 -5.01 12.96 20.17
CA PRO A 366 -6.46 13.14 20.29
C PRO A 366 -6.89 14.59 20.53
N SER A 367 -5.97 15.46 20.98
CA SER A 367 -6.27 16.88 21.23
C SER A 367 -6.35 17.71 19.94
N GLY A 368 -5.97 17.17 18.79
CA GLY A 368 -5.92 17.90 17.52
C GLY A 368 -4.91 19.07 17.56
N PRO A 369 -5.12 20.11 16.73
CA PRO A 369 -4.19 21.23 16.68
C PRO A 369 -4.10 22.03 17.98
N GLY A 370 -2.89 22.45 18.30
CA GLY A 370 -2.54 23.28 19.45
C GLY A 370 -2.29 24.75 19.11
N THR A 371 -2.00 25.55 20.14
CA THR A 371 -1.52 26.94 19.97
C THR A 371 -0.25 27.16 20.78
N ILE A 372 0.82 27.55 20.11
CA ILE A 372 2.15 27.73 20.69
C ILE A 372 2.16 28.90 21.68
N GLN A 373 2.77 28.70 22.86
CA GLN A 373 2.96 29.71 23.89
C GLN A 373 4.38 29.61 24.46
N ASP A 374 5.02 30.76 24.65
CA ASP A 374 6.42 30.89 25.04
C ASP A 374 7.38 30.12 24.10
N GLY A 375 7.00 29.97 22.83
CA GLY A 375 7.74 29.21 21.83
C GLY A 375 7.57 27.69 21.89
N GLU A 376 6.79 27.13 22.81
CA GLU A 376 6.58 25.68 22.94
C GLU A 376 5.08 25.31 22.88
N HIS A 377 4.80 24.05 22.57
CA HIS A 377 3.51 23.43 22.77
C HIS A 377 3.68 21.97 23.19
N THR A 378 2.97 21.56 24.23
CA THR A 378 2.91 20.17 24.68
C THR A 378 1.67 19.50 24.10
N ALA A 379 1.86 18.42 23.35
CA ALA A 379 0.81 17.57 22.86
C ALA A 379 0.82 16.22 23.56
N GLU A 380 -0.37 15.69 23.85
CA GLU A 380 -0.54 14.40 24.48
C GLU A 380 -0.55 13.31 23.40
N LEU A 381 0.48 12.46 23.37
CA LEU A 381 0.52 11.28 22.50
C LEU A 381 -0.16 10.12 23.21
N GLU A 382 -1.25 9.62 22.64
CA GLU A 382 -2.06 8.50 23.13
C GLU A 382 -1.54 7.18 22.53
N ALA A 383 -1.09 6.25 23.35
CA ALA A 383 -0.70 4.90 22.91
C ALA A 383 -1.94 4.09 22.48
N ARG A 384 -1.89 3.25 21.45
CA ARG A 384 -3.06 2.44 21.00
C ARG A 384 -2.74 0.98 20.70
N SER A 385 -1.53 0.70 20.25
CA SER A 385 -1.02 -0.66 20.07
C SER A 385 0.49 -0.70 20.32
N ASN A 386 1.03 -1.90 20.47
CA ASN A 386 2.47 -2.10 20.46
C ASN A 386 2.99 -1.93 19.03
N GLY A 387 3.96 -1.04 18.81
CA GLY A 387 4.50 -0.79 17.47
C GLY A 387 5.38 0.44 17.42
N THR A 388 5.88 0.75 16.24
CA THR A 388 6.68 1.97 15.99
C THR A 388 5.93 2.84 15.00
N ILE A 389 5.79 4.12 15.34
CA ILE A 389 5.16 5.14 14.51
C ILE A 389 6.11 6.31 14.31
N THR A 390 5.89 7.08 13.26
CA THR A 390 6.48 8.41 13.08
C THR A 390 5.43 9.46 13.47
N ALA A 391 5.74 10.29 14.46
CA ALA A 391 4.94 11.44 14.87
C ALA A 391 5.37 12.68 14.10
N TYR A 392 4.42 13.41 13.53
CA TYR A 392 4.64 14.62 12.76
C TYR A 392 4.08 15.82 13.52
N ALA A 393 4.78 16.94 13.47
CA ALA A 393 4.32 18.23 13.96
C ALA A 393 4.54 19.28 12.87
N SER A 394 3.54 20.10 12.56
CA SER A 394 3.66 21.12 11.51
C SER A 394 2.93 22.41 11.86
N SER A 395 3.56 23.56 11.59
CA SER A 395 3.00 24.88 11.83
C SER A 395 3.57 25.88 10.84
N GLY A 396 2.74 26.78 10.31
CA GLY A 396 3.23 27.93 9.53
C GLY A 396 4.02 27.60 8.25
N GLY A 397 3.91 26.38 7.71
CA GLY A 397 4.65 25.91 6.53
C GLY A 397 5.94 25.14 6.82
N THR A 398 6.26 24.92 8.09
CA THR A 398 7.35 24.05 8.56
C THR A 398 6.81 22.88 9.36
N GLY A 399 7.65 21.86 9.54
CA GLY A 399 7.32 20.72 10.38
C GLY A 399 8.52 19.81 10.63
N ASP A 400 8.39 18.97 11.64
CA ASP A 400 9.41 18.01 12.07
C ASP A 400 8.76 16.65 12.36
N ARG A 401 9.59 15.60 12.33
CA ARG A 401 9.19 14.21 12.57
C ARG A 401 9.99 13.57 13.69
N LEU A 402 9.33 12.71 14.45
CA LEU A 402 9.89 11.97 15.57
C LEU A 402 9.44 10.52 15.51
N ASP A 403 10.38 9.59 15.40
CA ASP A 403 10.06 8.17 15.55
C ASP A 403 9.80 7.83 17.01
N VAL A 404 8.68 7.16 17.24
CA VAL A 404 8.19 6.76 18.56
C VAL A 404 7.88 5.27 18.56
N THR A 405 8.57 4.52 19.40
CA THR A 405 8.24 3.13 19.70
C THR A 405 7.29 3.09 20.90
N VAL A 406 6.06 2.65 20.67
CA VAL A 406 5.04 2.47 21.70
C VAL A 406 5.12 1.04 22.24
N ARG A 407 5.28 0.94 23.56
CA ARG A 407 5.21 -0.29 24.34
C ARG A 407 4.08 -0.18 25.35
N ILE A 408 3.04 -0.98 25.15
CA ILE A 408 1.97 -1.21 26.09
C ILE A 408 2.33 -2.47 26.87
N GLU A 409 2.81 -2.29 28.08
CA GLU A 409 3.08 -3.38 29.01
C GLU A 409 1.79 -3.74 29.74
N SER A 410 0.75 -4.17 29.00
CA SER A 410 -0.59 -4.44 29.55
C SER A 410 -0.50 -5.20 30.86
N GLY A 411 -0.89 -4.51 31.94
CA GLY A 411 -1.10 -5.08 33.26
C GLY A 411 -2.37 -5.93 33.37
N GLY A 412 -3.12 -6.05 32.27
CA GLY A 412 -4.46 -6.61 32.25
C GLY A 412 -4.53 -8.06 32.71
N SER A 413 -5.44 -8.32 33.63
CA SER A 413 -5.89 -9.67 33.94
C SER A 413 -6.65 -10.27 32.76
N GLY A 414 -6.67 -11.60 32.65
CA GLY A 414 -7.59 -12.26 31.71
C GLY A 414 -9.04 -12.07 32.18
N LEU A 415 -9.93 -11.66 31.27
CA LEU A 415 -11.37 -11.54 31.55
C LEU A 415 -11.92 -12.80 32.24
N PRO A 416 -12.66 -12.67 33.36
CA PRO A 416 -13.20 -13.80 34.10
C PRO A 416 -14.05 -14.75 33.23
N GLU A 417 -14.13 -16.01 33.65
CA GLU A 417 -14.93 -17.02 32.94
C GLU A 417 -16.41 -16.59 32.85
N GLY A 418 -17.00 -16.71 31.67
CA GLY A 418 -18.39 -16.32 31.41
C GLY A 418 -18.64 -14.80 31.24
N ARG A 419 -17.58 -13.97 31.26
CA ARG A 419 -17.65 -12.54 30.92
C ARG A 419 -17.08 -12.31 29.52
N VAL A 420 -17.77 -11.46 28.77
CA VAL A 420 -17.48 -11.15 27.34
C VAL A 420 -17.09 -9.69 27.12
N ALA A 421 -17.44 -8.81 28.05
CA ALA A 421 -17.13 -7.39 27.96
C ALA A 421 -16.78 -6.81 29.34
N TYR A 422 -16.18 -5.63 29.36
CA TYR A 422 -15.85 -4.88 30.56
C TYR A 422 -15.96 -3.38 30.37
N HIS A 423 -16.29 -2.68 31.45
CA HIS A 423 -16.26 -1.23 31.54
C HIS A 423 -14.83 -0.82 31.85
N ASP A 424 -14.16 -0.29 30.84
CA ASP A 424 -12.80 0.24 30.89
C ASP A 424 -12.82 1.60 31.61
N GLU A 425 -12.59 1.58 32.92
CA GLU A 425 -12.78 2.72 33.82
C GLU A 425 -11.62 3.71 33.75
N ASN A 426 -10.41 3.19 33.60
CA ASN A 426 -9.19 3.96 33.42
C ASN A 426 -8.96 4.33 31.95
N GLY A 427 -9.75 3.79 31.02
CA GLY A 427 -9.68 4.10 29.60
C GLY A 427 -8.44 3.47 28.97
N ASN A 428 -8.00 2.35 29.52
CA ASN A 428 -6.69 1.77 29.38
C ASN A 428 -6.71 0.63 28.32
N GLY A 429 -7.88 0.35 27.73
CA GLY A 429 -8.09 -0.68 26.73
C GLY A 429 -7.79 -2.12 27.15
N ALA A 430 -7.64 -2.41 28.44
CA ALA A 430 -7.32 -3.71 29.01
C ALA A 430 -8.20 -4.00 30.22
N TYR A 431 -8.51 -5.27 30.48
CA TYR A 431 -9.30 -5.59 31.67
C TYR A 431 -8.44 -5.56 32.93
N ASP A 432 -8.82 -4.75 33.91
CA ASP A 432 -8.21 -4.73 35.24
C ASP A 432 -9.06 -5.43 36.31
N ASP A 433 -8.38 -6.09 37.24
CA ASP A 433 -9.01 -6.73 38.40
C ASP A 433 -9.80 -5.70 39.22
N GLY A 434 -11.13 -5.75 39.12
CA GLY A 434 -12.04 -4.87 39.84
C GLY A 434 -12.95 -4.06 38.93
N GLU A 435 -12.65 -3.98 37.64
CA GLU A 435 -13.53 -3.33 36.67
C GLU A 435 -14.86 -4.08 36.53
N PRO A 436 -15.98 -3.35 36.32
CA PRO A 436 -17.25 -3.97 36.01
C PRO A 436 -17.13 -4.80 34.72
N THR A 437 -17.49 -6.07 34.79
CA THR A 437 -17.56 -6.96 33.62
C THR A 437 -19.01 -7.21 33.25
N TYR A 438 -19.26 -7.75 32.05
CA TYR A 438 -20.57 -8.05 31.48
C TYR A 438 -20.59 -9.45 30.84
N SER A 439 -21.68 -10.19 31.02
CA SER A 439 -21.93 -11.47 30.31
C SER A 439 -22.74 -11.24 29.05
N GLU A 440 -22.85 -12.27 28.22
CA GLU A 440 -23.69 -12.24 27.00
C GLU A 440 -25.12 -11.75 27.28
N SER A 441 -25.75 -12.23 28.36
CA SER A 441 -27.10 -11.80 28.75
C SER A 441 -27.19 -10.33 29.17
N ASP A 442 -26.08 -9.74 29.63
CA ASP A 442 -26.08 -8.33 30.01
C ASP A 442 -26.16 -7.44 28.76
N LEU A 443 -25.58 -7.89 27.63
CA LEU A 443 -25.60 -7.18 26.35
C LEU A 443 -27.00 -7.09 25.69
N GLU A 444 -27.99 -7.86 26.17
CA GLU A 444 -29.37 -7.76 25.69
C GLU A 444 -29.98 -6.37 25.90
N SER A 445 -29.55 -5.67 26.96
CA SER A 445 -29.93 -4.31 27.30
C SER A 445 -28.91 -3.74 28.26
N LEU A 446 -27.89 -3.06 27.74
CA LEU A 446 -26.78 -2.53 28.53
C LEU A 446 -26.59 -1.03 28.29
N ASP A 447 -26.50 -0.26 29.37
CA ASP A 447 -26.14 1.16 29.32
C ASP A 447 -24.96 1.43 30.26
N VAL A 448 -23.84 1.86 29.69
CA VAL A 448 -22.57 2.10 30.38
C VAL A 448 -22.20 3.57 30.27
N ALA A 449 -22.03 4.24 31.41
CA ALA A 449 -21.72 5.68 31.41
C ALA A 449 -20.31 6.02 30.89
N GLY A 450 -19.43 5.03 30.74
CA GLY A 450 -18.05 5.19 30.29
C GLY A 450 -17.70 4.29 29.11
N SER A 451 -16.44 3.84 29.03
CA SER A 451 -15.91 3.08 27.90
C SER A 451 -16.26 1.61 28.03
N LEU A 452 -16.92 1.01 27.04
CA LEU A 452 -17.23 -0.42 27.02
C LEU A 452 -16.39 -1.13 25.97
N ILE A 453 -15.73 -2.22 26.37
CA ILE A 453 -14.95 -3.09 25.47
C ILE A 453 -15.56 -4.48 25.49
N VAL A 454 -15.95 -4.97 24.31
CA VAL A 454 -16.37 -6.34 24.04
C VAL A 454 -15.16 -7.09 23.48
N ALA A 455 -14.59 -7.97 24.30
CA ALA A 455 -13.32 -8.64 24.03
C ALA A 455 -13.45 -10.15 23.79
N LYS A 456 -14.68 -10.70 23.86
CA LYS A 456 -14.97 -12.09 23.50
C LYS A 456 -16.28 -12.19 22.75
N ASP A 457 -16.41 -13.26 21.98
CA ASP A 457 -17.64 -13.62 21.27
C ASP A 457 -18.83 -13.61 22.22
N ALA A 458 -19.97 -13.13 21.72
CA ALA A 458 -21.23 -13.17 22.44
C ALA A 458 -22.39 -13.50 21.51
N PHE A 459 -23.31 -14.30 22.03
CA PHE A 459 -24.52 -14.69 21.33
C PHE A 459 -25.77 -14.32 22.15
N SER A 460 -26.76 -13.70 21.50
CA SER A 460 -28.05 -13.38 22.11
C SER A 460 -29.23 -13.98 21.35
N ALA A 461 -30.08 -14.73 22.04
CA ALA A 461 -31.31 -15.24 21.45
C ALA A 461 -32.37 -14.13 21.22
N THR A 462 -32.28 -13.01 21.95
CA THR A 462 -33.32 -11.98 22.04
C THR A 462 -32.90 -10.63 21.44
N GLY A 463 -31.64 -10.48 21.01
CA GLY A 463 -31.08 -9.22 20.49
C GLY A 463 -30.02 -8.60 21.40
N MET A 464 -29.35 -7.56 20.92
CA MET A 464 -28.41 -6.77 21.71
C MET A 464 -28.74 -5.29 21.55
N ASP A 465 -28.88 -4.57 22.66
CA ASP A 465 -29.07 -3.13 22.71
C ASP A 465 -28.06 -2.56 23.71
N VAL A 466 -26.99 -1.99 23.18
CA VAL A 466 -25.81 -1.57 23.96
C VAL A 466 -25.56 -0.10 23.73
N SER A 467 -25.58 0.67 24.80
CA SER A 467 -25.23 2.09 24.86
C SER A 467 -24.00 2.29 25.74
N ALA A 468 -23.03 3.06 25.25
CA ALA A 468 -21.86 3.44 26.04
C ALA A 468 -21.37 4.87 25.74
N ARG A 469 -20.43 5.40 26.52
CA ARG A 469 -19.75 6.67 26.17
C ARG A 469 -18.78 6.49 25.03
N THR A 470 -18.09 5.36 24.96
CA THR A 470 -17.34 4.84 23.82
C THR A 470 -17.54 3.33 23.80
N LEU A 471 -17.53 2.73 22.62
CA LEU A 471 -17.81 1.31 22.47
C LEU A 471 -16.84 0.67 21.48
N THR A 472 -16.15 -0.37 21.92
CA THR A 472 -15.24 -1.16 21.08
C THR A 472 -15.67 -2.61 21.05
N VAL A 473 -15.85 -3.16 19.87
CA VAL A 473 -15.83 -4.60 19.61
C VAL A 473 -14.45 -4.94 19.07
N GLU A 474 -13.68 -5.73 19.82
CA GLU A 474 -12.30 -6.04 19.46
C GLU A 474 -12.18 -6.84 18.17
N ASP A 475 -10.99 -6.80 17.59
CA ASP A 475 -10.68 -7.48 16.33
C ASP A 475 -10.88 -9.00 16.49
N GLY A 476 -11.58 -9.60 15.53
CA GLY A 476 -11.89 -11.03 15.54
C GLY A 476 -13.02 -11.47 16.49
N VAL A 477 -13.60 -10.58 17.28
CA VAL A 477 -14.76 -10.88 18.14
C VAL A 477 -16.05 -10.97 17.30
N GLN A 478 -16.88 -11.98 17.56
CA GLN A 478 -18.18 -12.13 16.91
C GLN A 478 -19.35 -11.85 17.86
N LEU A 479 -20.20 -10.88 17.49
CA LEU A 479 -21.50 -10.63 18.10
C LEU A 479 -22.60 -11.18 17.21
N SER A 480 -23.50 -12.01 17.76
CA SER A 480 -24.58 -12.61 16.98
C SER A 480 -25.93 -12.55 17.70
N ALA A 481 -27.01 -12.30 16.94
CA ALA A 481 -28.37 -12.26 17.48
C ALA A 481 -29.41 -13.01 16.62
N GLU A 482 -30.44 -13.58 17.24
CA GLU A 482 -31.49 -14.39 16.56
C GLU A 482 -32.87 -13.73 16.44
N SER A 483 -33.42 -13.15 17.52
CA SER A 483 -34.85 -12.74 17.55
C SER A 483 -35.09 -11.23 17.66
N SER A 484 -34.04 -10.45 17.96
CA SER A 484 -34.02 -9.01 17.69
C SER A 484 -32.65 -8.67 17.12
N GLY A 485 -32.55 -7.54 16.41
CA GLY A 485 -31.31 -7.03 15.83
C GLY A 485 -30.19 -6.74 16.84
N ILE A 486 -29.08 -6.21 16.31
CA ILE A 486 -27.97 -5.67 17.10
C ILE A 486 -28.01 -4.16 16.97
N GLN A 487 -28.15 -3.46 18.09
CA GLN A 487 -28.08 -2.00 18.18
C GLN A 487 -26.91 -1.61 19.09
N LEU A 488 -25.94 -0.90 18.51
CA LEU A 488 -24.77 -0.37 19.22
C LEU A 488 -24.81 1.15 19.14
N THR A 489 -24.88 1.82 20.28
CA THR A 489 -25.02 3.28 20.37
C THR A 489 -23.89 3.87 21.20
N THR A 490 -23.31 4.98 20.75
CA THR A 490 -22.42 5.78 21.60
C THR A 490 -23.04 7.14 21.92
N THR A 491 -23.05 7.49 23.20
CA THR A 491 -23.55 8.79 23.68
C THR A 491 -22.55 9.93 23.49
N SER A 492 -21.29 9.60 23.26
CA SER A 492 -20.22 10.51 22.82
C SER A 492 -19.15 9.69 22.09
N GLY A 493 -18.04 10.29 21.67
CA GLY A 493 -16.83 9.55 21.30
C GLY A 493 -17.00 8.49 20.20
N GLU A 494 -16.11 7.51 20.18
CA GLU A 494 -15.98 6.54 19.09
C GLU A 494 -16.79 5.26 19.32
N LEU A 495 -17.40 4.78 18.22
CA LEU A 495 -17.86 3.40 18.04
C LEU A 495 -16.86 2.67 17.13
N ARG A 496 -16.15 1.68 17.65
CA ARG A 496 -15.20 0.85 16.89
C ARG A 496 -15.71 -0.59 16.79
N VAL A 497 -15.70 -1.14 15.58
CA VAL A 497 -16.04 -2.54 15.31
C VAL A 497 -14.92 -3.16 14.46
N GLY A 498 -13.97 -3.84 15.09
CA GLY A 498 -12.96 -4.65 14.40
C GLY A 498 -13.37 -6.12 14.19
N GLY A 499 -14.52 -6.51 14.78
CA GLY A 499 -15.05 -7.86 14.75
C GLY A 499 -16.13 -8.09 13.69
N THR A 500 -16.94 -9.11 13.93
CA THR A 500 -18.12 -9.45 13.11
C THR A 500 -19.41 -9.22 13.87
N LEU A 501 -20.35 -8.48 13.27
CA LEU A 501 -21.74 -8.38 13.72
C LEU A 501 -22.62 -9.24 12.81
N ASN A 502 -23.46 -10.10 13.37
CA ASN A 502 -24.22 -11.07 12.59
C ASN A 502 -25.65 -11.29 13.11
N THR A 503 -26.66 -10.87 12.35
CA THR A 503 -28.08 -11.12 12.63
C THR A 503 -28.73 -12.07 11.61
N THR A 504 -27.95 -12.70 10.73
CA THR A 504 -28.46 -13.53 9.61
C THR A 504 -29.23 -14.78 10.06
N ALA A 505 -29.15 -15.15 11.34
CA ALA A 505 -29.96 -16.21 11.92
C ALA A 505 -31.45 -15.83 12.04
N GLY A 506 -31.75 -14.53 12.18
CA GLY A 506 -33.10 -13.97 12.27
C GLY A 506 -33.52 -13.30 10.98
N SER A 507 -34.73 -13.60 10.48
CA SER A 507 -35.27 -12.93 9.31
C SER A 507 -35.82 -11.56 9.68
N GLY A 508 -35.33 -10.50 9.02
CA GLY A 508 -35.75 -9.11 9.27
C GLY A 508 -35.00 -8.42 10.41
N GLU A 509 -34.01 -9.08 11.02
CA GLU A 509 -33.27 -8.53 12.15
C GLU A 509 -32.13 -7.62 11.69
N SER A 510 -32.22 -6.34 12.03
CA SER A 510 -31.29 -5.31 11.55
C SER A 510 -30.01 -5.20 12.37
N VAL A 511 -28.99 -4.59 11.80
CA VAL A 511 -27.83 -4.08 12.53
C VAL A 511 -27.86 -2.55 12.46
N THR A 512 -27.86 -1.91 13.63
CA THR A 512 -27.86 -0.45 13.77
C THR A 512 -26.66 0.00 14.57
N LEU A 513 -25.84 0.85 13.97
CA LEU A 513 -24.68 1.49 14.59
C LEU A 513 -24.95 2.99 14.61
N ASP A 514 -25.01 3.58 15.80
CA ASP A 514 -25.31 5.00 15.97
C ASP A 514 -24.29 5.68 16.89
N ALA A 515 -23.36 6.44 16.31
CA ALA A 515 -22.28 7.05 17.04
C ALA A 515 -22.44 8.58 17.14
N ALA A 516 -22.43 9.11 18.36
CA ALA A 516 -22.41 10.55 18.60
C ALA A 516 -21.05 11.22 18.27
N GLY A 517 -20.00 10.43 17.97
CA GLY A 517 -18.71 10.90 17.47
C GLY A 517 -18.36 10.21 16.16
N ARG A 518 -17.20 9.54 16.10
CA ARG A 518 -16.73 8.82 14.91
C ARG A 518 -17.16 7.35 14.94
N THR A 519 -17.26 6.74 13.77
CA THR A 519 -17.43 5.29 13.63
C THR A 519 -16.26 4.71 12.84
N THR A 520 -15.63 3.66 13.37
CA THR A 520 -14.54 2.95 12.70
C THR A 520 -14.89 1.47 12.54
N LEU A 521 -14.93 1.01 11.30
CA LEU A 521 -15.23 -0.38 10.89
C LEU A 521 -14.11 -0.98 10.03
N SER A 522 -12.90 -0.42 10.07
CA SER A 522 -11.79 -0.93 9.24
C SER A 522 -11.57 -2.43 9.49
N ASP A 523 -11.61 -3.22 8.42
CA ASP A 523 -11.57 -4.71 8.43
C ASP A 523 -12.76 -5.41 9.12
N GLY A 524 -13.73 -4.64 9.63
CA GLY A 524 -14.94 -5.15 10.28
C GLY A 524 -15.92 -5.78 9.30
N THR A 525 -16.73 -6.71 9.80
CA THR A 525 -17.78 -7.38 9.01
C THR A 525 -19.16 -7.19 9.62
N VAL A 526 -20.13 -6.74 8.83
CA VAL A 526 -21.54 -6.61 9.24
C VAL A 526 -22.40 -7.48 8.32
N ARG A 527 -23.06 -8.50 8.88
CA ARG A 527 -24.01 -9.36 8.16
C ARG A 527 -25.40 -9.24 8.77
N SER A 528 -26.38 -8.88 7.96
CA SER A 528 -27.73 -8.59 8.46
C SER A 528 -28.81 -9.45 7.82
N GLY A 529 -29.73 -9.94 8.65
CA GLY A 529 -30.98 -10.55 8.20
C GLY A 529 -32.09 -9.53 7.89
N GLY A 530 -31.87 -8.25 8.19
CA GLY A 530 -32.73 -7.10 7.89
C GLY A 530 -31.92 -5.94 7.29
N ASP A 531 -32.23 -4.71 7.70
CA ASP A 531 -31.47 -3.53 7.28
C ASP A 531 -30.09 -3.44 7.96
N ILE A 532 -29.17 -2.73 7.35
CA ILE A 532 -27.93 -2.25 7.98
C ILE A 532 -27.99 -0.73 8.00
N SER A 533 -27.88 -0.12 9.17
CA SER A 533 -27.83 1.32 9.34
C SER A 533 -26.59 1.70 10.12
N VAL A 534 -25.76 2.56 9.54
CA VAL A 534 -24.58 3.15 10.20
C VAL A 534 -24.72 4.66 10.16
N SER A 535 -24.81 5.30 11.33
CA SER A 535 -24.87 6.75 11.47
C SER A 535 -23.77 7.25 12.39
N SER A 536 -23.14 8.37 12.02
CA SER A 536 -22.11 9.03 12.81
C SER A 536 -22.22 10.54 12.70
N VAL A 537 -22.18 11.24 13.82
CA VAL A 537 -22.12 12.73 13.85
C VAL A 537 -20.75 13.25 13.38
N GLY A 538 -19.71 12.42 13.45
CA GLY A 538 -18.39 12.69 12.90
C GLY A 538 -18.08 11.86 11.64
N VAL A 539 -16.80 11.56 11.46
CA VAL A 539 -16.30 10.76 10.33
C VAL A 539 -16.68 9.29 10.47
N ILE A 540 -16.98 8.64 9.34
CA ILE A 540 -17.04 7.19 9.22
C ILE A 540 -15.80 6.70 8.47
N VAL A 541 -15.05 5.77 9.07
CA VAL A 541 -13.95 5.05 8.41
C VAL A 541 -14.34 3.58 8.32
N ALA A 542 -14.66 3.12 7.12
CA ALA A 542 -15.06 1.75 6.79
C ALA A 542 -14.21 1.18 5.66
N ASP A 543 -12.92 1.54 5.63
CA ASP A 543 -11.95 1.01 4.68
C ASP A 543 -11.82 -0.51 4.86
N GLU A 544 -11.81 -1.26 3.77
CA GLU A 544 -11.76 -2.74 3.76
C GLU A 544 -12.94 -3.44 4.47
N ALA A 545 -13.94 -2.70 4.93
CA ALA A 545 -15.09 -3.28 5.63
C ALA A 545 -16.00 -4.09 4.69
N ALA A 546 -16.65 -5.11 5.24
CA ALA A 546 -17.62 -5.94 4.51
C ALA A 546 -19.04 -5.76 5.08
N PHE A 547 -19.95 -5.26 4.26
CA PHE A 547 -21.38 -5.13 4.55
C PHE A 547 -22.19 -6.10 3.70
N ASP A 548 -22.87 -7.05 4.33
CA ASP A 548 -23.59 -8.14 3.69
C ASP A 548 -25.06 -8.18 4.17
N GLY A 549 -25.94 -7.53 3.40
CA GLY A 549 -27.39 -7.53 3.60
C GLY A 549 -28.13 -8.63 2.82
N THR A 550 -27.41 -9.58 2.22
CA THR A 550 -28.00 -10.54 1.26
C THR A 550 -28.97 -11.54 1.89
N ALA A 551 -28.91 -11.73 3.22
CA ALA A 551 -29.84 -12.58 3.95
C ALA A 551 -31.23 -11.96 4.12
N ALA A 552 -31.34 -10.63 3.99
CA ALA A 552 -32.61 -9.91 4.03
C ALA A 552 -33.27 -9.88 2.65
N SER A 553 -34.56 -10.23 2.57
CA SER A 553 -35.35 -9.89 1.40
C SER A 553 -35.56 -8.37 1.39
N ASP A 554 -34.99 -7.67 0.40
CA ASP A 554 -35.10 -6.22 0.23
C ASP A 554 -34.44 -5.34 1.31
N GLY A 555 -33.58 -5.91 2.17
CA GLY A 555 -32.90 -5.15 3.23
C GLY A 555 -32.00 -4.04 2.67
N SER A 556 -32.14 -2.83 3.17
CA SER A 556 -31.34 -1.69 2.75
C SER A 556 -30.04 -1.59 3.55
N ILE A 557 -29.01 -1.02 2.92
CA ILE A 557 -27.77 -0.63 3.59
C ILE A 557 -27.68 0.90 3.53
N SER A 558 -27.66 1.54 4.69
CA SER A 558 -27.58 2.99 4.83
C SER A 558 -26.36 3.39 5.65
N ILE A 559 -25.51 4.26 5.11
CA ILE A 559 -24.28 4.74 5.76
C ILE A 559 -24.28 6.28 5.71
N PHE A 560 -24.37 6.93 6.88
CA PHE A 560 -24.54 8.38 6.99
C PHE A 560 -23.50 8.98 7.94
N GLY A 561 -22.55 9.71 7.38
CA GLY A 561 -21.61 10.53 8.14
C GLY A 561 -21.96 12.01 8.00
N ASP A 562 -22.14 12.71 9.11
CA ASP A 562 -22.31 14.17 9.13
C ASP A 562 -21.02 14.91 8.69
N ASP A 563 -19.87 14.22 8.69
CA ASP A 563 -18.59 14.69 8.16
C ASP A 563 -18.12 13.82 6.97
N ALA A 564 -16.86 13.39 6.92
CA ALA A 564 -16.34 12.56 5.85
C ALA A 564 -16.72 11.08 5.99
N VAL A 565 -16.85 10.38 4.87
CA VAL A 565 -17.03 8.92 4.81
C VAL A 565 -15.93 8.32 3.93
N SER A 566 -15.12 7.44 4.51
CA SER A 566 -14.10 6.65 3.80
C SER A 566 -14.52 5.18 3.74
N MET A 567 -14.52 4.60 2.55
CA MET A 567 -14.93 3.22 2.26
C MET A 567 -13.95 2.57 1.27
N ARG A 568 -12.66 2.89 1.35
CA ARG A 568 -11.67 2.42 0.38
C ARG A 568 -11.60 0.91 0.41
N ARG A 569 -11.73 0.26 -0.75
CA ARG A 569 -11.74 -1.22 -0.88
C ARG A 569 -12.83 -1.92 -0.05
N ALA A 570 -13.87 -1.20 0.39
CA ALA A 570 -14.99 -1.82 1.08
C ALA A 570 -15.84 -2.67 0.11
N THR A 571 -16.54 -3.67 0.65
CA THR A 571 -17.53 -4.45 -0.11
C THR A 571 -18.92 -4.26 0.50
N VAL A 572 -19.90 -3.85 -0.30
CA VAL A 572 -21.27 -3.58 0.11
C VAL A 572 -22.22 -4.34 -0.79
N THR A 573 -22.89 -5.37 -0.27
CA THR A 573 -23.77 -6.23 -1.07
C THR A 573 -25.13 -6.39 -0.40
N THR A 574 -26.22 -6.18 -1.13
CA THR A 574 -27.58 -6.42 -0.64
C THR A 574 -28.58 -6.75 -1.76
N GLN A 575 -29.79 -7.18 -1.38
CA GLN A 575 -30.95 -7.25 -2.28
C GLN A 575 -31.78 -5.94 -2.29
N GLY A 576 -31.60 -5.07 -1.29
CA GLY A 576 -32.31 -3.78 -1.19
C GLY A 576 -31.53 -2.60 -1.76
N GLU A 577 -31.86 -1.40 -1.31
CA GLU A 577 -31.16 -0.16 -1.72
C GLU A 577 -29.86 0.02 -0.93
N ILE A 578 -28.87 0.66 -1.56
CA ILE A 578 -27.65 1.11 -0.91
C ILE A 578 -27.64 2.63 -0.95
N THR A 579 -27.52 3.25 0.22
CA THR A 579 -27.41 4.71 0.35
C THR A 579 -26.19 5.05 1.19
N THR A 580 -25.32 5.92 0.66
CA THR A 580 -24.18 6.46 1.40
C THR A 580 -24.20 7.97 1.30
N ALA A 581 -24.18 8.69 2.42
CA ALA A 581 -24.08 10.15 2.42
C ALA A 581 -22.96 10.64 3.34
N ALA A 582 -22.20 11.61 2.83
CA ALA A 582 -21.14 12.33 3.56
C ALA A 582 -21.43 13.83 3.61
N GLY A 583 -21.33 14.42 4.79
CA GLY A 583 -21.49 15.86 5.01
C GLY A 583 -20.29 16.70 4.55
N THR A 584 -19.13 16.09 4.26
CA THR A 584 -17.98 16.81 3.68
C THR A 584 -17.34 16.13 2.47
N SER A 585 -16.90 14.88 2.55
CA SER A 585 -16.30 14.18 1.41
C SER A 585 -16.58 12.68 1.47
N LEU A 586 -16.74 12.07 0.30
CA LEU A 586 -16.93 10.62 0.15
C LEU A 586 -15.76 10.03 -0.64
N ASP A 587 -15.02 9.10 -0.03
CA ASP A 587 -13.97 8.35 -0.70
C ASP A 587 -14.34 6.86 -0.71
N ALA A 588 -14.72 6.35 -1.88
CA ALA A 588 -15.03 4.94 -2.10
C ALA A 588 -14.08 4.30 -3.11
N SER A 589 -12.83 4.77 -3.15
CA SER A 589 -11.80 4.28 -4.07
C SER A 589 -11.66 2.76 -3.99
N ALA A 590 -11.74 2.09 -5.14
CA ALA A 590 -11.67 0.63 -5.27
C ALA A 590 -12.72 -0.17 -4.45
N ALA A 591 -13.80 0.47 -4.00
CA ALA A 591 -14.91 -0.21 -3.34
C ALA A 591 -15.81 -0.98 -4.33
N GLY A 592 -16.55 -1.96 -3.82
CA GLY A 592 -17.58 -2.69 -4.57
C GLY A 592 -18.97 -2.50 -3.96
N PHE A 593 -19.92 -2.01 -4.75
CA PHE A 593 -21.33 -1.85 -4.39
C PHE A 593 -22.20 -2.74 -5.27
N GLU A 594 -22.95 -3.67 -4.69
CA GLU A 594 -23.81 -4.58 -5.42
C GLU A 594 -25.23 -4.60 -4.82
N SER A 595 -26.20 -4.11 -5.59
CA SER A 595 -27.62 -4.19 -5.26
C SER A 595 -28.30 -5.15 -6.22
N THR A 596 -28.61 -6.36 -5.77
CA THR A 596 -29.10 -7.45 -6.63
C THR A 596 -30.61 -7.41 -6.89
N GLY A 597 -31.37 -6.58 -6.16
CA GLY A 597 -32.81 -6.46 -6.32
C GLY A 597 -33.21 -5.69 -7.58
N ASP A 598 -34.29 -6.13 -8.22
CA ASP A 598 -34.85 -5.43 -9.38
C ASP A 598 -35.37 -4.03 -8.99
N GLY A 599 -35.02 -3.01 -9.78
CA GLY A 599 -35.47 -1.63 -9.58
C GLY A 599 -34.86 -0.93 -8.37
N ARG A 600 -33.79 -1.47 -7.78
CA ARG A 600 -33.12 -0.90 -6.60
C ARG A 600 -32.02 0.08 -6.97
N THR A 601 -31.72 0.96 -6.03
CA THR A 601 -30.80 2.08 -6.26
C THR A 601 -29.54 1.94 -5.42
N VAL A 602 -28.42 2.33 -6.01
CA VAL A 602 -27.20 2.71 -5.30
C VAL A 602 -27.10 4.23 -5.39
N ALA A 603 -27.33 4.91 -4.27
CA ALA A 603 -27.29 6.36 -4.16
C ALA A 603 -26.11 6.80 -3.29
N LEU A 604 -25.21 7.58 -3.86
CA LEU A 604 -24.06 8.15 -3.19
C LEU A 604 -24.24 9.67 -3.10
N GLU A 605 -24.02 10.24 -1.92
CA GLU A 605 -24.18 11.68 -1.67
C GLU A 605 -22.93 12.22 -0.97
N SER A 606 -22.48 13.41 -1.38
CA SER A 606 -21.38 14.15 -0.76
C SER A 606 -21.70 15.64 -0.79
N SER A 607 -21.32 16.41 0.25
CA SER A 607 -21.38 17.88 0.17
C SER A 607 -20.09 18.52 -0.36
N GLY A 608 -19.06 17.72 -0.60
CA GLY A 608 -17.78 18.10 -1.22
C GLY A 608 -17.41 17.11 -2.33
N ASP A 609 -16.12 16.80 -2.45
CA ASP A 609 -15.64 15.89 -3.48
C ASP A 609 -16.11 14.45 -3.25
N MET A 610 -16.22 13.70 -4.35
CA MET A 610 -16.58 12.29 -4.36
C MET A 610 -15.55 11.50 -5.19
N THR A 611 -14.86 10.56 -4.56
CA THR A 611 -13.83 9.75 -5.21
C THR A 611 -14.33 8.32 -5.42
N LEU A 612 -14.54 7.94 -6.68
CA LEU A 612 -14.99 6.62 -7.13
C LEU A 612 -13.97 5.94 -8.06
N ASP A 613 -12.69 6.30 -7.93
CA ASP A 613 -11.62 5.71 -8.74
C ASP A 613 -11.55 4.20 -8.52
N ARG A 614 -11.59 3.42 -9.62
CA ARG A 614 -11.63 1.95 -9.63
C ARG A 614 -12.78 1.33 -8.83
N THR A 615 -13.83 2.10 -8.50
CA THR A 615 -15.02 1.59 -7.83
C THR A 615 -15.85 0.73 -8.78
N ALA A 616 -16.41 -0.37 -8.30
CA ALA A 616 -17.37 -1.18 -9.03
C ALA A 616 -18.77 -0.98 -8.44
N ILE A 617 -19.74 -0.63 -9.28
CA ILE A 617 -21.16 -0.54 -8.91
C ILE A 617 -21.96 -1.43 -9.87
N ASP A 618 -22.71 -2.40 -9.33
CA ASP A 618 -23.65 -3.22 -10.11
C ASP A 618 -25.04 -3.19 -9.47
N VAL A 619 -26.04 -2.81 -10.27
CA VAL A 619 -27.45 -2.76 -9.85
C VAL A 619 -28.29 -3.74 -10.65
N GLY A 620 -29.31 -4.32 -10.00
CA GLY A 620 -30.24 -5.25 -10.61
C GLY A 620 -31.05 -4.64 -11.78
N THR A 621 -31.91 -5.45 -12.38
CA THR A 621 -32.65 -5.04 -13.58
C THR A 621 -33.52 -3.83 -13.30
N GLY A 622 -33.34 -2.75 -14.08
CA GLY A 622 -34.11 -1.51 -13.90
C GLY A 622 -33.71 -0.68 -12.67
N GLY A 623 -32.64 -1.07 -11.98
CA GLY A 623 -32.03 -0.28 -10.90
C GLY A 623 -31.33 0.98 -11.40
N THR A 624 -30.99 1.88 -10.49
CA THR A 624 -30.32 3.16 -10.80
C THR A 624 -29.05 3.34 -9.98
N MET A 625 -28.08 4.04 -10.55
CA MET A 625 -26.83 4.41 -9.90
C MET A 625 -26.74 5.94 -9.95
N SER A 626 -26.66 6.60 -8.79
CA SER A 626 -26.68 8.06 -8.72
C SER A 626 -25.68 8.65 -7.74
N GLY A 627 -25.15 9.82 -8.08
CA GLY A 627 -24.24 10.61 -7.25
C GLY A 627 -24.71 12.06 -7.07
N ASP A 628 -25.05 12.49 -5.86
CA ASP A 628 -25.35 13.90 -5.58
C ASP A 628 -24.20 14.57 -4.82
N LEU A 629 -23.51 15.51 -5.47
CA LEU A 629 -22.41 16.28 -4.87
C LEU A 629 -22.91 17.59 -4.23
N ASN A 630 -24.22 17.87 -4.23
CA ASN A 630 -24.88 19.07 -3.68
C ASN A 630 -24.46 20.44 -4.28
N GLN A 631 -23.22 20.58 -4.77
CA GLN A 631 -22.66 21.80 -5.33
C GLN A 631 -21.89 21.50 -6.63
N GLY A 632 -22.12 22.31 -7.67
CA GLY A 632 -21.49 22.11 -8.98
C GLY A 632 -20.01 22.52 -9.06
N SER A 633 -19.36 22.91 -7.97
CA SER A 633 -17.91 23.16 -7.93
C SER A 633 -17.10 21.95 -7.45
N ASN A 634 -17.79 20.93 -6.96
CA ASN A 634 -17.16 19.73 -6.43
C ASN A 634 -16.69 18.83 -7.58
N THR A 635 -15.72 17.98 -7.29
CA THR A 635 -15.12 17.06 -8.25
C THR A 635 -15.61 15.64 -8.01
N LEU A 636 -15.99 14.97 -9.09
CA LEU A 636 -16.30 13.54 -9.14
C LEU A 636 -15.14 12.82 -9.83
N TYR A 637 -14.38 12.01 -9.11
CA TYR A 637 -13.29 11.20 -9.66
C TYR A 637 -13.81 9.80 -9.98
N VAL A 638 -13.60 9.32 -11.21
CA VAL A 638 -14.16 8.05 -11.73
C VAL A 638 -13.16 7.25 -12.56
N ASP A 639 -11.86 7.49 -12.38
CA ASP A 639 -10.84 6.83 -13.21
C ASP A 639 -10.84 5.32 -12.98
N GLY A 640 -11.07 4.56 -14.06
CA GLY A 640 -11.14 3.11 -14.00
C GLY A 640 -12.37 2.53 -13.29
N ALA A 641 -13.40 3.33 -13.00
CA ALA A 641 -14.64 2.86 -12.40
C ALA A 641 -15.41 1.90 -13.31
N GLU A 642 -16.17 0.96 -12.73
CA GLU A 642 -17.06 0.05 -13.45
C GLU A 642 -18.51 0.25 -13.03
N PHE A 643 -19.32 0.85 -13.89
CA PHE A 643 -20.76 1.04 -13.67
C PHE A 643 -21.57 0.04 -14.50
N ARG A 644 -22.32 -0.82 -13.82
CA ARG A 644 -23.06 -1.93 -14.43
C ARG A 644 -24.52 -1.97 -13.99
N GLN A 645 -25.35 -2.45 -14.90
CA GLN A 645 -26.72 -2.81 -14.63
C GLN A 645 -26.91 -4.27 -15.04
N ASN A 646 -27.00 -5.15 -14.04
CA ASN A 646 -27.12 -6.60 -14.18
C ASN A 646 -25.99 -7.16 -15.07
N GLY A 647 -24.76 -6.72 -14.78
CA GLY A 647 -23.53 -7.08 -15.51
C GLY A 647 -23.29 -6.35 -16.84
N ASP A 648 -24.30 -5.71 -17.43
CA ASP A 648 -24.15 -4.92 -18.67
C ASP A 648 -23.68 -3.48 -18.36
N PRO A 649 -23.00 -2.77 -19.27
CA PRO A 649 -22.60 -1.38 -19.04
C PRO A 649 -23.80 -0.48 -18.72
N GLY A 650 -23.75 0.21 -17.57
CA GLY A 650 -24.78 1.12 -17.09
C GLY A 650 -24.36 2.59 -17.12
N THR A 651 -25.19 3.46 -16.57
CA THR A 651 -24.93 4.90 -16.45
C THR A 651 -25.02 5.33 -15.00
N PHE A 652 -24.00 6.05 -14.52
CA PHE A 652 -23.99 6.71 -13.23
C PHE A 652 -24.46 8.16 -13.42
N ASP A 653 -25.67 8.46 -12.95
CA ASP A 653 -26.28 9.79 -13.10
C ASP A 653 -25.85 10.70 -11.94
N TYR A 654 -25.15 11.81 -12.24
CA TYR A 654 -24.63 12.71 -11.21
C TYR A 654 -25.32 14.08 -11.19
N SER A 655 -25.34 14.72 -10.02
CA SER A 655 -25.91 16.05 -9.81
C SER A 655 -25.08 16.91 -8.86
N PRO A 656 -25.22 18.25 -8.90
CA PRO A 656 -25.96 19.03 -9.90
C PRO A 656 -25.14 19.24 -11.19
N ASN A 657 -25.78 19.81 -12.22
CA ASN A 657 -25.07 20.25 -13.43
C ASN A 657 -23.93 21.21 -13.06
N GLY A 658 -22.71 20.92 -13.52
CA GLY A 658 -21.53 21.75 -13.31
C GLY A 658 -20.39 21.04 -12.59
N VAL A 659 -20.67 19.92 -11.91
CA VAL A 659 -19.65 19.05 -11.28
C VAL A 659 -18.53 18.75 -12.28
N ASP A 660 -17.29 18.92 -11.82
CA ASP A 660 -16.10 18.58 -12.61
C ASP A 660 -15.90 17.06 -12.54
N VAL A 661 -15.89 16.39 -13.68
CA VAL A 661 -15.70 14.93 -13.74
C VAL A 661 -14.27 14.66 -14.17
N ASN A 662 -13.52 14.00 -13.30
CA ASN A 662 -12.13 13.65 -13.49
C ASN A 662 -11.98 12.13 -13.69
N GLY A 663 -11.27 11.73 -14.74
CA GLY A 663 -11.10 10.32 -15.11
C GLY A 663 -12.17 9.80 -16.08
N GLU A 664 -11.95 8.60 -16.58
CA GLU A 664 -12.89 7.89 -17.47
C GLU A 664 -13.24 6.52 -16.85
N PRO A 665 -14.53 6.15 -16.75
CA PRO A 665 -14.92 4.82 -16.32
C PRO A 665 -14.35 3.75 -17.27
N ALA A 666 -13.83 2.65 -16.72
CA ALA A 666 -13.44 1.48 -17.50
C ALA A 666 -14.66 0.80 -18.14
N VAL A 667 -15.83 0.85 -17.47
CA VAL A 667 -17.10 0.28 -17.94
C VAL A 667 -18.27 1.20 -17.59
N GLY A 668 -19.20 1.37 -18.53
CA GLY A 668 -20.36 2.23 -18.36
C GLY A 668 -20.06 3.68 -18.75
N SER A 669 -20.84 4.62 -18.22
CA SER A 669 -20.66 6.06 -18.46
C SER A 669 -21.16 6.89 -17.28
N THR A 670 -20.75 8.15 -17.20
CA THR A 670 -21.35 9.16 -16.31
C THR A 670 -22.26 10.10 -17.12
N ASN A 671 -23.34 10.61 -16.52
CA ASN A 671 -24.29 11.51 -17.18
C ASN A 671 -24.83 12.62 -16.27
#